data_AF-A0A9P0A241-F1
#
_entry.id   AF-A0A9P0A241-F1
#
_cell.length_a   1.000
_cell.length_b   1.000
_cell.length_c   1.000
_cell.angle_alpha   90.00
_cell.angle_beta   90.00
_cell.angle_gamma   90.00
#
_symmetry.space_group_name_H-M   'P 1'
#
loop_
_entity.id
_entity.type
_entity.pdbx_description
1 polymer ?
#
loop_
_entity_poly.entity_id
_entity_poly.type
_entity_poly.pdbx_seq_one_letter_code
_entity_poly.pdbx_strand_id
1 'polypeptide(L)'
;MNIGPAWEKGYTGKGVVVSILDDGIQTNHPDLALNYDRNASTDINDNDDDPMPRDNGDNKHGTRCAGEVAGVAFNHFCGVGVAYNASIGGVRMLDGTVNDAVEARALGLNINHIDIYSASWGPEDDGKMVDGPGPLARRAFIYGVTSGRRGKGSIFVWASGNGGRHSDSCNCDGYTNSIFTLSISSATQGGYKPWYLEECSSTLATTYSSGTPGHDKSIATVDMDGKLRPDHICTVEHTGTSASAPLAAGMCALALEANPNLTWRDMQYIVVLTSKSEPLKKEGGWIVNGVKREVSHKFGYGLMDGGAMVALAEQWITVPPQHICKSQEINEDRPIDPTYGSSMTVTMDVNACLGTLNEVQYVEHVQCKISLRFFPRGNLRILLTSPMGTTSTLLFERPRDIVSSNFDDWPFLSVHYWGEKAEGRWTLKIINGGSRRVNQPGILKKWQLIFYGTAVNPVRLRNSYNILSQQAQQARGFTFPSASSPPNFFASAPSSEFFRNLDIFTAAGSDPEASVASLTGERASLGATENHQLAPSEGRRVIHSCDPECDPQGCFGKGPTQCVACSHYKLDNTCVSRCPPRSFASENGRCYPCHESCETCAGPGQDSCLTCAPAHLRLVDLAVCLQQCPEGYYENTEEGTCVPCAANCGSCQDSPEFCTTCDHHLVLYKNKCYAACPIFTYETDDYRCSACHNSCETCSGPQENQCITCRSGYYALNGKCFKACPDGYYSNKKRRECMRCSPGCATCNSAGCLTCQSDFELNKKNKCVRAGGLQCKIGNYWNGSDCIKCHGTCETCFGGDEEECLTCHEPTFLEWSRCVPACSVGYYNDHATCVPCVHTCQECISRANCTVCQPPLLLQSGECRPTCAAGYYSDIGTCSKCYLSCMTCSGPRRDQCVSCPNGWQLVAGECFPECPQGYYMSDYGCQKCHHYCRTCKGEGPLQCTSCPPRAMLDGGLCITCLSSQYFDPVTQLCKSCHPSCKCHMSSPAGKRRTVFNLEESEPPKQTLPSMLSLTTTVAYLACLTAIVLFVVVFTVLQRRSRGSRPSYAGYEKVPVHQYTELSTNTQVTT
;
A
#
# COMPACT_ATOMS: atom_id res chain seq x y z
N MET A 1 5.04 27.35 10.45
CA MET A 1 6.16 26.47 10.05
C MET A 1 7.51 26.88 10.63
N ASN A 2 7.79 28.17 10.89
CA ASN A 2 8.92 28.62 11.72
C ASN A 2 10.28 27.97 11.36
N ILE A 3 10.63 27.99 10.07
CA ILE A 3 11.84 27.33 9.56
C ILE A 3 13.10 28.19 9.79
N GLY A 4 12.97 29.52 9.79
CA GLY A 4 14.09 30.46 9.94
C GLY A 4 15.05 30.14 11.10
N PRO A 5 14.56 29.88 12.33
CA PRO A 5 15.44 29.52 13.45
C PRO A 5 16.25 28.23 13.25
N ALA A 6 15.77 27.27 12.44
CA ALA A 6 16.56 26.09 12.09
C ALA A 6 17.71 26.44 11.15
N TRP A 7 17.45 27.28 10.14
CA TRP A 7 18.47 27.79 9.21
C TRP A 7 19.50 28.69 9.91
N GLU A 8 19.07 29.54 10.85
CA GLU A 8 19.96 30.38 11.66
C GLU A 8 20.91 29.55 12.54
N LYS A 9 20.47 28.37 12.98
CA LYS A 9 21.31 27.38 13.67
C LYS A 9 22.25 26.61 12.73
N GLY A 10 22.13 26.79 11.42
CA GLY A 10 22.96 26.15 10.41
C GLY A 10 22.43 24.82 9.85
N TYR A 11 21.22 24.40 10.23
CA TYR A 11 20.59 23.19 9.70
C TYR A 11 19.85 23.52 8.41
N THR A 12 20.20 22.86 7.31
CA THR A 12 19.74 23.16 5.94
C THR A 12 19.38 21.89 5.14
N GLY A 13 19.37 20.72 5.78
CA GLY A 13 19.14 19.40 5.19
C GLY A 13 20.42 18.67 4.79
N LYS A 14 21.60 19.21 5.11
CA LYS A 14 22.85 18.73 4.55
C LYS A 14 23.16 17.28 4.95
N GLY A 15 23.42 16.45 3.95
CA GLY A 15 23.77 15.04 4.14
C GLY A 15 22.58 14.11 4.38
N VAL A 16 21.34 14.64 4.30
CA VAL A 16 20.10 13.86 4.29
C VAL A 16 19.64 13.69 2.85
N VAL A 17 19.15 12.50 2.52
CA VAL A 17 18.66 12.14 1.19
C VAL A 17 17.15 11.96 1.20
N VAL A 18 16.42 12.71 0.36
CA VAL A 18 14.97 12.63 0.21
C VAL A 18 14.61 12.13 -1.19
N SER A 19 13.61 11.25 -1.29
CA SER A 19 13.08 10.77 -2.58
C SER A 19 11.60 11.07 -2.70
N ILE A 20 11.20 11.65 -3.84
CA ILE A 20 9.79 11.90 -4.19
C ILE A 20 9.24 10.69 -4.96
N LEU A 21 8.20 10.02 -4.44
CA LEU A 21 7.57 8.88 -5.10
C LEU A 21 6.34 9.36 -5.89
N ASP A 22 6.48 9.61 -7.19
CA ASP A 22 5.48 10.36 -7.96
C ASP A 22 5.53 10.13 -9.49
N ASP A 23 5.18 11.14 -10.30
CA ASP A 23 5.16 11.15 -11.76
C ASP A 23 6.52 11.40 -12.44
N GLY A 24 7.57 11.60 -11.63
CA GLY A 24 8.94 11.85 -12.06
C GLY A 24 9.52 13.14 -11.51
N ILE A 25 10.82 13.37 -11.75
CA ILE A 25 11.53 14.59 -11.34
C ILE A 25 12.33 15.13 -12.50
N GLN A 26 12.19 16.42 -12.78
CA GLN A 26 12.98 17.10 -13.81
C GLN A 26 14.42 17.30 -13.32
N THR A 27 15.29 16.33 -13.61
CA THR A 27 16.67 16.24 -13.11
C THR A 27 17.56 17.40 -13.54
N ASN A 28 17.26 18.02 -14.68
CA ASN A 28 18.00 19.14 -15.24
C ASN A 28 17.43 20.53 -14.88
N HIS A 29 16.41 20.59 -14.01
CA HIS A 29 15.83 21.85 -13.58
C HIS A 29 16.90 22.71 -12.85
N PRO A 30 17.09 24.00 -13.18
CA PRO A 30 18.20 24.81 -12.63
C PRO A 30 18.16 24.92 -11.10
N ASP A 31 16.96 24.83 -10.53
CA ASP A 31 16.74 24.90 -9.09
C ASP A 31 16.77 23.52 -8.38
N LEU A 32 17.01 22.43 -9.11
CA LEU A 32 17.13 21.07 -8.56
C LEU A 32 18.46 20.39 -8.90
N ALA A 33 19.06 20.70 -10.06
CA ALA A 33 20.18 19.96 -10.64
C ALA A 33 21.41 19.87 -9.73
N LEU A 34 21.63 20.85 -8.84
CA LEU A 34 22.75 20.81 -7.89
C LEU A 34 22.51 19.80 -6.75
N ASN A 35 21.26 19.65 -6.33
CA ASN A 35 20.84 18.78 -5.24
C ASN A 35 20.38 17.40 -5.74
N TYR A 36 20.19 17.24 -7.05
CA TYR A 36 19.73 15.99 -7.65
C TYR A 36 20.66 14.81 -7.34
N ASP A 37 20.08 13.70 -6.89
CA ASP A 37 20.78 12.48 -6.56
C ASP A 37 20.23 11.28 -7.33
N ARG A 38 21.03 10.78 -8.27
CA ARG A 38 20.71 9.60 -9.08
C ARG A 38 20.47 8.34 -8.24
N ASN A 39 21.15 8.17 -7.10
CA ASN A 39 20.95 7.00 -6.25
C ASN A 39 19.65 7.06 -5.44
N ALA A 40 18.99 8.22 -5.41
CA ALA A 40 17.65 8.40 -4.86
C ALA A 40 16.57 8.37 -5.95
N SER A 41 16.90 7.87 -7.14
CA SER A 41 16.05 7.95 -8.33
C SER A 41 15.98 6.67 -9.15
N THR A 42 14.85 6.44 -9.80
CA THR A 42 14.65 5.38 -10.81
C THR A 42 13.33 5.65 -11.54
N ASP A 43 13.18 5.05 -12.72
CA ASP A 43 11.93 4.98 -13.45
C ASP A 43 11.38 3.55 -13.42
N ILE A 44 10.26 3.35 -12.73
CA ILE A 44 9.60 2.05 -12.64
C ILE A 44 8.63 1.85 -13.80
N ASN A 45 8.05 2.94 -14.33
CA ASN A 45 7.07 2.87 -15.41
C ASN A 45 7.71 2.40 -16.72
N ASP A 46 8.90 2.91 -17.05
CA ASP A 46 9.68 2.54 -18.25
C ASP A 46 10.85 1.59 -17.94
N ASN A 47 11.06 1.26 -16.66
CA ASN A 47 12.04 0.29 -16.16
C ASN A 47 13.49 0.67 -16.53
N ASP A 48 13.88 1.89 -16.18
CA ASP A 48 15.23 2.43 -16.31
C ASP A 48 15.64 3.30 -15.11
N ASP A 49 16.80 3.96 -15.18
CA ASP A 49 17.36 4.74 -14.06
C ASP A 49 17.02 6.24 -14.14
N ASP A 50 16.39 6.73 -15.22
CA ASP A 50 16.16 8.15 -15.48
C ASP A 50 14.72 8.56 -15.15
N PRO A 51 14.46 9.22 -14.02
CA PRO A 51 13.12 9.57 -13.58
C PRO A 51 12.55 10.81 -14.30
N MET A 52 13.12 11.22 -15.43
CA MET A 52 12.70 12.40 -16.16
C MET A 52 11.21 12.28 -16.55
N PRO A 53 10.37 13.28 -16.20
CA PRO A 53 8.96 13.24 -16.52
C PRO A 53 8.74 13.36 -18.04
N ARG A 54 7.70 12.69 -18.56
CA ARG A 54 7.28 12.89 -19.95
C ARG A 54 6.65 14.28 -20.12
N ASP A 55 7.09 15.01 -21.15
CA ASP A 55 6.57 16.36 -21.49
C ASP A 55 5.21 16.29 -22.19
N ASN A 56 4.17 15.91 -21.44
CA ASN A 56 2.77 15.81 -21.90
C ASN A 56 1.83 16.84 -21.24
N GLY A 57 2.33 17.67 -20.32
CA GLY A 57 1.57 18.67 -19.56
C GLY A 57 0.96 18.18 -18.24
N ASP A 58 0.96 16.87 -18.02
CA ASP A 58 0.37 16.22 -16.82
C ASP A 58 1.45 15.91 -15.77
N ASN A 59 2.65 15.47 -16.20
CA ASN A 59 3.70 14.98 -15.30
C ASN A 59 4.59 16.09 -14.69
N LYS A 60 3.99 17.00 -13.93
CA LYS A 60 4.69 18.12 -13.27
C LYS A 60 4.69 18.02 -11.75
N HIS A 61 3.95 17.07 -11.19
CA HIS A 61 3.64 17.02 -9.78
C HIS A 61 4.87 16.68 -8.94
N GLY A 62 5.61 15.62 -9.28
CA GLY A 62 6.82 15.23 -8.56
C GLY A 62 7.93 16.27 -8.61
N THR A 63 8.06 16.99 -9.73
CA THR A 63 9.01 18.11 -9.87
C THR A 63 8.66 19.25 -8.91
N ARG A 64 7.38 19.63 -8.82
CA ARG A 64 6.91 20.66 -7.87
C ARG A 64 7.21 20.26 -6.42
N CYS A 65 6.88 19.02 -6.05
CA CYS A 65 7.15 18.48 -4.71
C CYS A 65 8.65 18.46 -4.38
N ALA A 66 9.51 18.11 -5.33
CA ALA A 66 10.97 18.12 -5.14
C ALA A 66 11.51 19.52 -4.80
N GLY A 67 10.99 20.57 -5.46
CA GLY A 67 11.39 21.95 -5.19
C GLY A 67 11.01 22.43 -3.78
N GLU A 68 9.88 21.99 -3.25
CA GLU A 68 9.46 22.33 -1.88
C GLU A 68 10.42 21.77 -0.84
N VAL A 69 10.97 20.58 -1.08
CA VAL A 69 11.96 19.96 -0.20
C VAL A 69 13.31 20.63 -0.38
N ALA A 70 13.86 20.65 -1.59
CA ALA A 70 15.28 20.87 -1.83
C ALA A 70 15.59 21.82 -3.01
N GLY A 71 14.68 22.75 -3.32
CA GLY A 71 14.98 23.87 -4.23
C GLY A 71 16.23 24.63 -3.77
N VAL A 72 17.18 24.86 -4.67
CA VAL A 72 18.50 25.40 -4.36
C VAL A 72 18.41 26.86 -3.91
N ALA A 73 18.92 27.16 -2.72
CA ALA A 73 18.94 28.54 -2.24
C ALA A 73 19.96 29.42 -2.98
N PHE A 74 19.66 30.71 -3.11
CA PHE A 74 20.59 31.77 -3.54
C PHE A 74 21.16 31.61 -4.96
N ASN A 75 20.45 30.93 -5.87
CA ASN A 75 20.87 30.71 -7.27
C ASN A 75 20.17 31.62 -8.30
N HIS A 76 19.32 32.56 -7.84
CA HIS A 76 18.47 33.45 -8.66
C HIS A 76 17.34 32.79 -9.46
N PHE A 77 17.03 31.52 -9.21
CA PHE A 77 15.87 30.83 -9.80
C PHE A 77 14.77 30.65 -8.74
N CYS A 78 13.52 30.66 -9.19
CA CYS A 78 12.31 30.35 -8.42
C CYS A 78 12.32 30.80 -6.93
N GLY A 79 12.57 29.85 -6.01
CA GLY A 79 12.35 30.01 -4.58
C GLY A 79 13.44 29.33 -3.76
N VAL A 80 13.06 28.66 -2.68
CA VAL A 80 13.97 27.90 -1.82
C VAL A 80 13.25 26.72 -1.19
N GLY A 81 13.88 25.55 -1.22
CA GLY A 81 13.38 24.38 -0.51
C GLY A 81 13.52 24.53 1.00
N VAL A 82 12.67 23.84 1.77
CA VAL A 82 12.76 23.82 3.25
C VAL A 82 14.14 23.31 3.69
N ALA A 83 14.67 22.31 3.01
CA ALA A 83 15.95 21.66 3.21
C ALA A 83 16.82 21.83 1.95
N TYR A 84 17.12 23.10 1.60
CA TYR A 84 17.78 23.49 0.36
C TYR A 84 19.21 22.95 0.12
N ASN A 85 19.82 22.25 1.08
CA ASN A 85 21.10 21.54 0.93
C ASN A 85 20.95 20.01 1.07
N ALA A 86 19.73 19.49 1.16
CA ALA A 86 19.47 18.05 1.10
C ALA A 86 19.67 17.52 -0.32
N SER A 87 20.03 16.25 -0.43
CA SER A 87 20.02 15.54 -1.71
C SER A 87 18.59 15.14 -2.04
N ILE A 88 18.17 15.33 -3.30
CA ILE A 88 16.80 15.09 -3.75
C ILE A 88 16.79 14.14 -4.95
N GLY A 89 16.03 13.07 -4.84
CA GLY A 89 15.73 12.16 -5.92
C GLY A 89 14.24 12.10 -6.20
N GLY A 90 13.89 11.24 -7.13
CA GLY A 90 12.52 11.02 -7.57
C GLY A 90 12.37 9.67 -8.24
N VAL A 91 11.26 9.01 -7.94
CA VAL A 91 10.86 7.73 -8.50
C VAL A 91 9.65 7.96 -9.38
N ARG A 92 9.81 7.75 -10.68
CA ARG A 92 8.69 7.81 -11.64
C ARG A 92 7.93 6.49 -11.58
N MET A 93 6.75 6.53 -10.96
CA MET A 93 5.89 5.36 -10.76
C MET A 93 4.40 5.62 -11.05
N LEU A 94 3.96 6.89 -11.06
CA LEU A 94 2.56 7.27 -11.33
C LEU A 94 2.22 7.50 -12.81
N ASP A 95 3.20 7.60 -13.71
CA ASP A 95 2.98 7.82 -15.15
C ASP A 95 2.78 6.50 -15.91
N GLY A 96 1.88 5.66 -15.37
CA GLY A 96 1.57 4.33 -15.89
C GLY A 96 0.67 3.53 -14.95
N THR A 97 0.48 2.24 -15.25
CA THR A 97 -0.31 1.36 -14.38
C THR A 97 0.42 1.13 -13.06
N VAL A 98 -0.18 1.59 -11.96
CA VAL A 98 0.28 1.35 -10.60
C VAL A 98 -0.35 0.05 -10.09
N ASN A 99 0.48 -0.87 -9.60
CA ASN A 99 0.06 -2.09 -8.93
C ASN A 99 0.95 -2.33 -7.70
N ASP A 100 0.59 -3.32 -6.87
CA ASP A 100 1.29 -3.63 -5.62
C ASP A 100 2.81 -3.86 -5.80
N ALA A 101 3.23 -4.46 -6.91
CA ALA A 101 4.65 -4.66 -7.20
C ALA A 101 5.40 -3.36 -7.53
N VAL A 102 4.76 -2.42 -8.24
CA VAL A 102 5.30 -1.09 -8.54
C VAL A 102 5.45 -0.28 -7.25
N GLU A 103 4.41 -0.28 -6.41
CA GLU A 103 4.42 0.40 -5.10
C GLU A 103 5.51 -0.16 -4.20
N ALA A 104 5.60 -1.48 -4.07
CA ALA A 104 6.63 -2.14 -3.25
C ALA A 104 8.05 -1.83 -3.71
N ARG A 105 8.27 -1.78 -5.04
CA ARG A 105 9.58 -1.44 -5.61
C ARG A 105 9.94 0.02 -5.34
N ALA A 106 8.97 0.93 -5.43
CA ALA A 106 9.17 2.35 -5.12
C ALA A 106 9.51 2.56 -3.64
N LEU A 107 8.73 1.95 -2.73
CA LEU A 107 8.93 2.02 -1.28
C LEU A 107 10.24 1.36 -0.82
N GLY A 108 10.71 0.34 -1.54
CA GLY A 108 11.92 -0.41 -1.25
C GLY A 108 13.19 0.08 -1.95
N LEU A 109 13.15 1.20 -2.68
CA LEU A 109 14.30 1.70 -3.44
C LEU A 109 15.44 2.13 -2.51
N ASN A 110 16.61 1.50 -2.61
CA ASN A 110 17.85 1.98 -1.97
C ASN A 110 17.70 2.44 -0.50
N ILE A 111 17.01 1.64 0.33
CA ILE A 111 16.63 1.96 1.72
C ILE A 111 17.77 2.34 2.68
N ASN A 112 19.02 2.03 2.34
CA ASN A 112 20.21 2.40 3.13
C ASN A 112 20.88 3.71 2.67
N HIS A 113 20.42 4.24 1.54
CA HIS A 113 20.87 5.51 0.96
C HIS A 113 19.80 6.59 1.14
N ILE A 114 18.53 6.31 0.81
CA ILE A 114 17.42 7.25 1.00
C ILE A 114 17.00 7.27 2.48
N ASP A 115 16.92 8.46 3.07
CA ASP A 115 16.45 8.65 4.44
C ASP A 115 14.93 8.83 4.51
N ILE A 116 14.39 9.68 3.64
CA ILE A 116 12.99 10.12 3.68
C ILE A 116 12.34 9.86 2.32
N TYR A 117 11.17 9.26 2.33
CA TYR A 117 10.30 9.09 1.16
C TYR A 117 9.10 10.00 1.34
N SER A 118 8.81 10.83 0.34
CA SER A 118 7.61 11.66 0.30
C SER A 118 6.68 11.13 -0.78
N ALA A 119 5.43 10.85 -0.41
CA ALA A 119 4.41 10.35 -1.31
C ALA A 119 3.08 11.06 -1.07
N SER A 120 2.32 11.23 -2.14
CA SER A 120 1.05 11.94 -2.14
C SER A 120 -0.01 11.23 -2.98
N TRP A 121 0.09 9.90 -3.06
CA TRP A 121 -0.82 9.00 -3.77
C TRP A 121 -1.47 8.02 -2.80
N GLY A 122 -2.57 7.41 -3.24
CA GLY A 122 -3.38 6.48 -2.45
C GLY A 122 -4.56 6.00 -3.30
N PRO A 123 -5.60 5.41 -2.67
CA PRO A 123 -6.86 5.10 -3.33
C PRO A 123 -7.52 6.36 -3.90
N GLU A 124 -8.53 6.18 -4.74
CA GLU A 124 -9.28 7.33 -5.29
C GLU A 124 -10.06 8.06 -4.18
N ASP A 125 -9.83 9.37 -4.05
CA ASP A 125 -10.41 10.27 -3.06
C ASP A 125 -11.91 10.62 -3.34
N ASP A 126 -12.72 9.61 -3.67
CA ASP A 126 -14.08 9.79 -4.20
C ASP A 126 -15.19 9.78 -3.14
N GLY A 127 -14.84 9.57 -1.86
CA GLY A 127 -15.77 9.43 -0.75
C GLY A 127 -16.45 8.06 -0.66
N LYS A 128 -15.93 7.04 -1.37
CA LYS A 128 -16.53 5.69 -1.46
C LYS A 128 -15.50 4.58 -1.31
N MET A 129 -14.31 4.77 -1.86
CA MET A 129 -13.25 3.75 -1.89
C MET A 129 -12.79 3.39 -0.46
N VAL A 130 -12.46 2.12 -0.24
CA VAL A 130 -11.77 1.64 0.97
C VAL A 130 -10.72 0.68 0.47
N ASP A 131 -9.46 1.08 0.52
CA ASP A 131 -8.36 0.32 -0.06
C ASP A 131 -7.03 0.73 0.58
N GLY A 132 -5.98 -0.07 0.41
CA GLY A 132 -4.70 0.15 1.06
C GLY A 132 -3.56 -0.63 0.40
N PRO A 133 -2.37 -0.63 1.03
CA PRO A 133 -1.22 -1.34 0.48
C PRO A 133 -1.49 -2.83 0.39
N GLY A 134 -1.22 -3.38 -0.80
CA GLY A 134 -1.19 -4.83 -1.02
C GLY A 134 -0.06 -5.52 -0.23
N PRO A 135 0.04 -6.86 -0.32
CA PRO A 135 1.01 -7.63 0.47
C PRO A 135 2.47 -7.21 0.22
N LEU A 136 2.85 -6.90 -1.02
CA LEU A 136 4.21 -6.50 -1.35
C LEU A 136 4.53 -5.10 -0.82
N ALA A 137 3.64 -4.13 -1.01
CA ALA A 137 3.81 -2.76 -0.52
C ALA A 137 3.86 -2.73 1.01
N ARG A 138 2.98 -3.50 1.68
CA ARG A 138 3.01 -3.67 3.13
C ARG A 138 4.34 -4.24 3.63
N ARG A 139 4.86 -5.27 2.94
CA ARG A 139 6.18 -5.82 3.27
C ARG A 139 7.30 -4.80 3.03
N ALA A 140 7.20 -3.97 1.99
CA ALA A 140 8.15 -2.91 1.72
C ALA A 140 8.15 -1.86 2.84
N PHE A 141 6.99 -1.46 3.38
CA PHE A 141 6.92 -0.61 4.56
C PHE A 141 7.61 -1.22 5.76
N ILE A 142 7.29 -2.47 6.11
CA ILE A 142 7.90 -3.19 7.24
C ILE A 142 9.43 -3.26 7.08
N TYR A 143 9.91 -3.65 5.90
CA TYR A 143 11.33 -3.73 5.61
C TYR A 143 12.00 -2.34 5.67
N GLY A 144 11.33 -1.30 5.17
CA GLY A 144 11.78 0.08 5.25
C GLY A 144 11.95 0.56 6.69
N VAL A 145 10.95 0.39 7.55
CA VAL A 145 11.02 0.87 8.95
C VAL A 145 11.89 0.03 9.88
N THR A 146 12.15 -1.24 9.54
CA THR A 146 12.99 -2.13 10.35
C THR A 146 14.45 -2.12 9.92
N SER A 147 14.72 -2.05 8.61
CA SER A 147 16.07 -2.24 8.05
C SER A 147 16.62 -0.97 7.40
N GLY A 148 15.74 -0.08 6.94
CA GLY A 148 16.12 1.18 6.30
C GLY A 148 16.99 2.06 7.20
N ARG A 149 17.81 2.90 6.58
CA ARG A 149 18.76 3.79 7.28
C ARG A 149 19.64 3.05 8.28
N ARG A 150 20.11 1.85 7.91
CA ARG A 150 20.95 0.97 8.74
C ARG A 150 20.27 0.61 10.08
N GLY A 151 19.01 0.20 10.02
CA GLY A 151 18.22 -0.23 11.19
C GLY A 151 17.53 0.89 11.98
N LYS A 152 17.65 2.15 11.55
CA LYS A 152 16.92 3.29 12.17
C LYS A 152 15.47 3.40 11.65
N GLY A 153 15.21 2.80 10.49
CA GLY A 153 13.95 2.85 9.78
C GLY A 153 13.83 4.07 8.86
N SER A 154 13.45 3.80 7.61
CA SER A 154 13.04 4.80 6.63
C SER A 154 11.87 5.64 7.14
N ILE A 155 11.85 6.92 6.80
CA ILE A 155 10.78 7.84 7.17
C ILE A 155 9.87 8.02 5.95
N PHE A 156 8.65 7.51 6.04
CA PHE A 156 7.64 7.68 4.99
C PHE A 156 6.71 8.84 5.38
N VAL A 157 6.74 9.93 4.62
CA VAL A 157 5.85 11.09 4.79
C VAL A 157 4.76 11.01 3.75
N TRP A 158 3.50 11.11 4.18
CA TRP A 158 2.34 10.85 3.33
C TRP A 158 1.34 12.00 3.39
N ALA A 159 0.79 12.39 2.24
CA ALA A 159 -0.34 13.31 2.20
C ALA A 159 -1.63 12.61 2.66
N SER A 160 -2.48 13.32 3.39
CA SER A 160 -3.70 12.73 3.96
C SER A 160 -4.89 12.62 2.99
N GLY A 161 -4.73 12.91 1.69
CA GLY A 161 -5.81 12.85 0.69
C GLY A 161 -6.51 14.20 0.39
N ASN A 162 -7.21 14.28 -0.75
CA ASN A 162 -7.87 15.48 -1.29
C ASN A 162 -9.40 15.34 -1.45
N GLY A 163 -10.00 14.31 -0.83
CA GLY A 163 -11.42 13.93 -0.92
C GLY A 163 -12.39 14.74 -0.07
N GLY A 164 -11.94 15.84 0.56
CA GLY A 164 -12.78 16.65 1.46
C GLY A 164 -14.09 17.15 0.83
N ARG A 165 -14.08 17.50 -0.47
CA ARG A 165 -15.29 17.90 -1.23
C ARG A 165 -16.28 16.74 -1.40
N HIS A 166 -15.79 15.52 -1.32
CA HIS A 166 -16.55 14.29 -1.47
C HIS A 166 -16.95 13.69 -0.12
N SER A 167 -16.61 14.37 0.98
CA SER A 167 -16.80 13.92 2.35
C SER A 167 -16.13 12.56 2.58
N ASP A 168 -14.92 12.42 2.05
CA ASP A 168 -14.09 11.26 2.30
C ASP A 168 -13.48 11.29 3.71
N SER A 169 -12.99 10.13 4.14
CA SER A 169 -12.31 9.97 5.42
C SER A 169 -11.04 9.17 5.22
N CYS A 170 -9.90 9.80 5.48
CA CYS A 170 -8.58 9.22 5.23
C CYS A 170 -8.27 7.95 6.04
N ASN A 171 -9.06 7.59 7.05
CA ASN A 171 -8.96 6.26 7.66
C ASN A 171 -9.45 5.12 6.74
N CYS A 172 -10.07 5.43 5.61
CA CYS A 172 -10.41 4.49 4.53
C CYS A 172 -9.29 4.34 3.48
N ASP A 173 -8.24 5.16 3.56
CA ASP A 173 -6.99 4.99 2.82
C ASP A 173 -5.96 4.27 3.70
N GLY A 174 -5.62 3.04 3.35
CA GLY A 174 -4.69 2.19 4.09
C GLY A 174 -3.24 2.68 4.07
N TYR A 175 -2.85 3.59 3.17
CA TYR A 175 -1.52 4.20 3.16
C TYR A 175 -1.39 5.22 4.28
N THR A 176 -2.27 6.24 4.30
CA THR A 176 -2.29 7.27 5.36
C THR A 176 -2.76 6.71 6.73
N ASN A 177 -3.55 5.63 6.74
CA ASN A 177 -3.98 4.90 7.94
C ASN A 177 -2.91 3.89 8.46
N SER A 178 -1.70 3.88 7.89
CA SER A 178 -0.58 3.04 8.33
C SER A 178 0.17 3.67 9.51
N ILE A 179 0.61 2.86 10.47
CA ILE A 179 1.50 3.34 11.56
C ILE A 179 2.89 3.73 11.04
N PHE A 180 3.29 3.18 9.89
CA PHE A 180 4.62 3.38 9.30
C PHE A 180 4.74 4.71 8.55
N THR A 181 3.61 5.33 8.23
CA THR A 181 3.56 6.62 7.54
C THR A 181 3.32 7.76 8.50
N LEU A 182 4.05 8.85 8.30
CA LEU A 182 3.81 10.13 8.93
C LEU A 182 2.80 10.89 8.07
N SER A 183 1.52 10.73 8.40
CA SER A 183 0.41 11.37 7.68
C SER A 183 0.30 12.86 7.98
N ILE A 184 0.28 13.67 6.91
CA ILE A 184 0.31 15.13 6.93
C ILE A 184 -0.90 15.71 6.20
N SER A 185 -1.62 16.57 6.92
CA SER A 185 -2.75 17.34 6.40
C SER A 185 -2.35 18.79 6.05
N SER A 186 -3.32 19.58 5.59
CA SER A 186 -3.12 20.96 5.12
C SER A 186 -3.87 22.00 5.94
N ALA A 187 -3.26 23.17 6.11
CA ALA A 187 -3.93 24.39 6.54
C ALA A 187 -3.83 25.47 5.45
N THR A 188 -4.86 26.30 5.32
CA THR A 188 -4.78 27.50 4.48
C THR A 188 -3.85 28.54 5.10
N GLN A 189 -3.48 29.57 4.34
CA GLN A 189 -2.72 30.72 4.84
C GLN A 189 -3.40 31.37 6.06
N GLY A 190 -4.73 31.44 6.07
CA GLY A 190 -5.51 31.99 7.19
C GLY A 190 -5.59 31.09 8.44
N GLY A 191 -5.09 29.85 8.36
CA GLY A 191 -5.17 28.85 9.43
C GLY A 191 -6.53 28.13 9.50
N TYR A 192 -7.21 27.98 8.37
CA TYR A 192 -8.50 27.28 8.26
C TYR A 192 -8.34 25.93 7.57
N LYS A 193 -9.39 25.09 7.68
CA LYS A 193 -9.50 23.85 6.92
C LYS A 193 -9.67 24.16 5.41
N PRO A 194 -8.80 23.68 4.51
CA PRO A 194 -9.04 23.78 3.08
C PRO A 194 -10.18 22.86 2.62
N TRP A 195 -10.81 23.20 1.49
CA TRP A 195 -12.00 22.51 0.98
C TRP A 195 -11.76 21.05 0.56
N TYR A 196 -10.51 20.69 0.24
CA TYR A 196 -10.09 19.35 -0.16
C TYR A 196 -9.63 18.47 1.02
N LEU A 197 -9.47 19.02 2.23
CA LEU A 197 -8.95 18.27 3.38
C LEU A 197 -9.89 17.14 3.80
N GLU A 198 -9.32 15.95 3.96
CA GLU A 198 -9.96 14.79 4.57
C GLU A 198 -9.74 14.74 6.09
N GLU A 199 -10.79 14.34 6.82
CA GLU A 199 -10.73 14.23 8.27
C GLU A 199 -10.59 12.76 8.68
N CYS A 200 -9.61 12.48 9.54
CA CYS A 200 -9.41 11.17 10.12
C CYS A 200 -8.54 11.24 11.38
N SER A 201 -8.46 10.12 12.10
CA SER A 201 -7.69 10.04 13.34
C SER A 201 -6.27 9.51 13.17
N SER A 202 -5.87 9.11 11.96
CA SER A 202 -4.49 8.74 11.62
C SER A 202 -3.58 9.95 11.37
N THR A 203 -4.12 11.10 10.96
CA THR A 203 -3.36 12.33 10.70
C THR A 203 -2.54 12.77 11.92
N LEU A 204 -1.22 12.89 11.74
CA LEU A 204 -0.30 13.22 12.84
C LEU A 204 -0.14 14.72 13.02
N ALA A 205 0.02 15.47 11.93
CA ALA A 205 0.27 16.92 11.96
C ALA A 205 -0.15 17.60 10.65
N THR A 206 0.13 18.90 10.55
CA THR A 206 -0.27 19.75 9.42
C THR A 206 0.87 20.66 8.98
N THR A 207 0.94 20.93 7.68
CA THR A 207 1.73 22.03 7.12
C THR A 207 0.82 22.96 6.30
N TYR A 208 1.35 24.09 5.84
CA TYR A 208 0.56 24.96 4.97
C TYR A 208 0.42 24.36 3.57
N SER A 209 -0.67 24.72 2.89
CA SER A 209 -0.86 24.51 1.46
C SER A 209 -1.80 25.60 0.93
N SER A 210 -2.39 25.38 -0.24
CA SER A 210 -3.41 26.23 -0.84
C SER A 210 -4.68 26.34 0.00
N GLY A 211 -5.50 27.34 -0.31
CA GLY A 211 -6.80 27.54 0.32
C GLY A 211 -7.86 27.97 -0.67
N THR A 212 -8.66 28.95 -0.30
CA THR A 212 -9.71 29.49 -1.16
C THR A 212 -9.07 30.28 -2.31
N PRO A 213 -9.29 29.90 -3.58
CA PRO A 213 -8.73 30.61 -4.72
C PRO A 213 -9.09 32.11 -4.70
N GLY A 214 -8.09 32.97 -4.88
CA GLY A 214 -8.25 34.43 -4.84
C GLY A 214 -8.24 35.07 -3.45
N HIS A 215 -8.34 34.28 -2.38
CA HIS A 215 -8.25 34.77 -0.99
C HIS A 215 -6.97 34.30 -0.31
N ASP A 216 -6.66 33.00 -0.38
CA ASP A 216 -5.46 32.41 0.18
C ASP A 216 -4.37 32.28 -0.90
N LYS A 217 -3.11 32.43 -0.49
CA LYS A 217 -1.97 32.07 -1.34
C LYS A 217 -1.83 30.55 -1.45
N SER A 218 -1.24 30.11 -2.56
CA SER A 218 -0.87 28.71 -2.81
C SER A 218 0.65 28.53 -2.66
N ILE A 219 1.15 27.31 -2.83
CA ILE A 219 2.56 27.03 -2.66
C ILE A 219 3.36 27.51 -3.87
N ALA A 220 4.48 28.19 -3.58
CA ALA A 220 5.46 28.60 -4.56
C ALA A 220 6.61 27.59 -4.60
N THR A 221 6.88 27.04 -5.79
CA THR A 221 7.92 26.02 -6.01
C THR A 221 8.34 26.02 -7.49
N VAL A 222 9.25 25.13 -7.85
CA VAL A 222 9.67 24.84 -9.23
C VAL A 222 8.51 24.21 -10.02
N ASP A 223 8.54 24.30 -11.35
CA ASP A 223 7.57 23.64 -12.22
C ASP A 223 8.27 22.90 -13.36
N MET A 224 7.59 21.92 -13.93
CA MET A 224 8.15 21.16 -15.05
C MET A 224 7.98 21.92 -16.36
N ASP A 225 9.09 22.16 -17.06
CA ASP A 225 9.09 22.65 -18.45
C ASP A 225 10.22 22.00 -19.24
N GLY A 226 9.88 21.15 -20.21
CA GLY A 226 10.86 20.43 -21.02
C GLY A 226 11.79 21.34 -21.84
N LYS A 227 11.42 22.60 -22.04
CA LYS A 227 12.21 23.63 -22.74
C LYS A 227 12.99 24.56 -21.81
N LEU A 228 12.86 24.42 -20.50
CA LEU A 228 13.48 25.27 -19.47
C LEU A 228 13.27 26.77 -19.71
N ARG A 229 12.07 27.17 -20.12
CA ARG A 229 11.70 28.57 -20.35
C ARG A 229 11.67 29.33 -19.02
N PRO A 230 12.42 30.42 -18.85
CA PRO A 230 12.56 31.11 -17.56
C PRO A 230 11.26 31.56 -16.88
N ASP A 231 10.21 31.81 -17.67
CA ASP A 231 8.88 32.23 -17.20
C ASP A 231 7.92 31.07 -16.87
N HIS A 232 8.30 29.81 -17.16
CA HIS A 232 7.46 28.62 -16.95
C HIS A 232 8.07 27.60 -15.98
N ILE A 233 9.35 27.75 -15.61
CA ILE A 233 10.05 26.84 -14.69
C ILE A 233 9.71 27.06 -13.20
N CYS A 234 8.85 28.03 -12.88
CA CYS A 234 8.42 28.30 -11.52
C CYS A 234 6.89 28.41 -11.48
N THR A 235 6.28 27.96 -10.38
CA THR A 235 4.85 28.09 -10.15
C THR A 235 4.57 28.68 -8.76
N VAL A 236 3.45 29.38 -8.65
CA VAL A 236 2.88 29.88 -7.37
C VAL A 236 1.49 29.30 -7.12
N GLU A 237 1.14 28.26 -7.87
CA GLU A 237 -0.20 27.67 -7.95
C GLU A 237 -0.18 26.17 -7.60
N HIS A 238 0.81 25.69 -6.85
CA HIS A 238 0.78 24.30 -6.36
C HIS A 238 -0.17 24.18 -5.16
N THR A 239 -1.02 23.16 -5.16
CA THR A 239 -2.21 23.01 -4.30
C THR A 239 -2.37 21.58 -3.79
N GLY A 240 -3.32 21.38 -2.86
CA GLY A 240 -3.67 20.06 -2.32
C GLY A 240 -2.84 19.65 -1.10
N THR A 241 -3.26 18.56 -0.44
CA THR A 241 -2.44 17.92 0.62
C THR A 241 -1.12 17.39 0.09
N SER A 242 -1.04 17.17 -1.22
CA SER A 242 0.17 16.76 -1.92
C SER A 242 1.31 17.76 -1.84
N ALA A 243 1.04 19.05 -1.66
CA ALA A 243 2.06 20.08 -1.37
C ALA A 243 2.41 20.15 0.13
N SER A 244 1.53 19.65 1.01
CA SER A 244 1.81 19.66 2.45
C SER A 244 2.84 18.60 2.88
N ALA A 245 2.79 17.40 2.29
CA ALA A 245 3.72 16.32 2.62
C ALA A 245 5.20 16.64 2.30
N PRO A 246 5.57 17.21 1.13
CA PRO A 246 6.94 17.62 0.83
C PRO A 246 7.50 18.66 1.81
N LEU A 247 6.70 19.64 2.22
CA LEU A 247 7.13 20.61 3.25
C LEU A 247 7.46 19.93 4.58
N ALA A 248 6.66 18.94 4.98
CA ALA A 248 6.93 18.12 6.16
C ALA A 248 8.19 17.26 6.00
N ALA A 249 8.40 16.65 4.82
CA ALA A 249 9.60 15.89 4.50
C ALA A 249 10.87 16.76 4.61
N GLY A 250 10.81 18.00 4.12
CA GLY A 250 11.88 18.98 4.30
C GLY A 250 12.16 19.29 5.77
N MET A 251 11.13 19.52 6.60
CA MET A 251 11.32 19.74 8.05
C MET A 251 11.88 18.49 8.76
N CYS A 252 11.49 17.29 8.34
CA CYS A 252 12.08 16.04 8.83
C CYS A 252 13.58 15.95 8.45
N ALA A 253 13.97 16.41 7.26
CA ALA A 253 15.36 16.45 6.84
C ALA A 253 16.20 17.40 7.72
N LEU A 254 15.65 18.57 8.09
CA LEU A 254 16.31 19.48 9.04
C LEU A 254 16.53 18.82 10.42
N ALA A 255 15.51 18.11 10.92
CA ALA A 255 15.60 17.40 12.20
C ALA A 255 16.60 16.22 12.14
N LEU A 256 16.69 15.50 11.01
CA LEU A 256 17.67 14.44 10.79
C LEU A 256 19.10 14.96 10.69
N GLU A 257 19.33 16.12 10.09
CA GLU A 257 20.66 16.75 10.11
C GLU A 257 21.08 17.09 11.55
N ALA A 258 20.14 17.61 12.35
CA ALA A 258 20.38 17.91 13.76
C ALA A 258 20.66 16.66 14.60
N ASN A 259 20.01 15.54 14.30
CA ASN A 259 20.27 14.27 14.95
C ASN A 259 20.12 13.09 13.98
N PRO A 260 21.23 12.61 13.39
CA PRO A 260 21.18 11.49 12.45
C PRO A 260 20.77 10.16 13.07
N ASN A 261 20.69 10.06 14.41
CA ASN A 261 20.34 8.84 15.13
C ASN A 261 18.84 8.68 15.39
N LEU A 262 18.02 9.66 15.01
CA LEU A 262 16.57 9.54 15.12
C LEU A 262 16.07 8.36 14.28
N THR A 263 15.30 7.49 14.94
CA THR A 263 14.52 6.43 14.32
C THR A 263 13.25 6.98 13.67
N TRP A 264 12.55 6.16 12.89
CA TRP A 264 11.25 6.51 12.32
C TRP A 264 10.21 6.90 13.39
N ARG A 265 10.20 6.19 14.53
CA ARG A 265 9.34 6.51 15.70
C ARG A 265 9.77 7.78 16.39
N ASP A 266 11.08 8.01 16.59
CA ASP A 266 11.58 9.24 17.18
C ASP A 266 11.10 10.48 16.41
N MET A 267 11.10 10.40 15.07
CA MET A 267 10.59 11.49 14.23
C MET A 267 9.11 11.76 14.50
N GLN A 268 8.26 10.72 14.59
CA GLN A 268 6.84 10.89 14.92
C GLN A 268 6.65 11.52 16.31
N TYR A 269 7.43 11.09 17.33
CA TYR A 269 7.42 11.74 18.65
C TYR A 269 7.78 13.22 18.59
N ILE A 270 8.85 13.57 17.87
CA ILE A 270 9.27 14.96 17.72
C ILE A 270 8.15 15.79 17.08
N VAL A 271 7.49 15.27 16.04
CA VAL A 271 6.36 15.95 15.40
C VAL A 271 5.20 16.15 16.39
N VAL A 272 4.79 15.11 17.11
CA VAL A 272 3.70 15.19 18.11
C VAL A 272 4.02 16.20 19.22
N LEU A 273 5.26 16.24 19.68
CA LEU A 273 5.66 17.08 20.82
C LEU A 273 5.94 18.54 20.46
N THR A 274 6.17 18.85 19.17
CA THR A 274 6.58 20.19 18.73
C THR A 274 5.54 20.89 17.85
N SER A 275 4.56 20.17 17.32
CA SER A 275 3.45 20.76 16.57
C SER A 275 2.63 21.72 17.43
N LYS A 276 2.13 22.79 16.81
CA LYS A 276 1.43 23.88 17.48
C LYS A 276 -0.01 24.00 16.99
N SER A 277 -0.96 23.90 17.91
CA SER A 277 -2.39 24.13 17.65
C SER A 277 -2.71 25.62 17.48
N GLU A 278 -2.01 26.50 18.20
CA GLU A 278 -2.31 27.94 18.31
C GLU A 278 -2.58 28.65 16.97
N PRO A 279 -1.78 28.46 15.90
CA PRO A 279 -2.02 29.11 14.60
C PRO A 279 -3.32 28.69 13.91
N LEU A 280 -3.89 27.55 14.32
CA LEU A 280 -5.04 26.88 13.69
C LEU A 280 -6.28 26.88 14.61
N LYS A 281 -6.21 27.49 15.79
CA LYS A 281 -7.30 27.50 16.78
C LYS A 281 -8.56 28.25 16.35
N LYS A 282 -8.49 29.03 15.27
CA LYS A 282 -9.66 29.69 14.69
C LYS A 282 -10.64 28.69 14.10
N GLU A 283 -10.15 27.53 13.67
CA GLU A 283 -10.95 26.43 13.15
C GLU A 283 -11.37 25.51 14.31
N GLY A 284 -12.66 25.17 14.37
CA GLY A 284 -13.20 24.29 15.41
C GLY A 284 -12.87 22.81 15.18
N GLY A 285 -13.06 22.00 16.23
CA GLY A 285 -12.80 20.55 16.20
C GLY A 285 -11.55 20.09 16.94
N TRP A 286 -11.01 20.92 17.84
CA TRP A 286 -9.95 20.55 18.77
C TRP A 286 -10.52 19.78 19.97
N ILE A 287 -9.86 18.69 20.33
CA ILE A 287 -10.11 17.93 21.56
C ILE A 287 -8.83 17.89 22.39
N VAL A 288 -8.98 17.77 23.71
CA VAL A 288 -7.85 17.60 24.63
C VAL A 288 -7.79 16.14 25.05
N ASN A 289 -6.66 15.48 24.77
CA ASN A 289 -6.49 14.08 25.10
C ASN A 289 -6.15 13.86 26.60
N GLY A 290 -6.00 12.59 27.01
CA GLY A 290 -5.81 12.19 28.39
C GLY A 290 -4.55 12.75 29.04
N VAL A 291 -3.54 13.07 28.23
CA VAL A 291 -2.27 13.69 28.64
C VAL A 291 -2.19 15.19 28.34
N LYS A 292 -3.36 15.82 28.14
CA LYS A 292 -3.53 17.29 28.01
C LYS A 292 -2.91 17.91 26.76
N ARG A 293 -2.76 17.14 25.68
CA ARG A 293 -2.40 17.66 24.36
C ARG A 293 -3.66 17.97 23.55
N GLU A 294 -3.66 19.08 22.85
CA GLU A 294 -4.68 19.41 21.87
C GLU A 294 -4.44 18.62 20.58
N VAL A 295 -5.48 17.98 20.07
CA VAL A 295 -5.45 17.20 18.83
C VAL A 295 -6.75 17.42 18.04
N SER A 296 -6.70 17.30 16.72
CA SER A 296 -7.86 17.48 15.83
C SER A 296 -7.85 16.44 14.71
N HIS A 297 -9.02 15.92 14.33
CA HIS A 297 -9.17 15.07 13.14
C HIS A 297 -8.85 15.79 11.82
N LYS A 298 -8.82 17.13 11.83
CA LYS A 298 -8.43 17.95 10.68
C LYS A 298 -6.92 18.15 10.61
N PHE A 299 -6.30 18.43 11.76
CA PHE A 299 -4.94 18.96 11.81
C PHE A 299 -3.92 18.10 12.57
N GLY A 300 -4.33 16.95 13.08
CA GLY A 300 -3.53 16.16 14.02
C GLY A 300 -3.17 16.98 15.25
N TYR A 301 -1.90 16.93 15.67
CA TYR A 301 -1.37 17.72 16.78
C TYR A 301 -1.11 19.20 16.42
N GLY A 302 -1.38 19.59 15.17
CA GLY A 302 -1.34 20.98 14.71
C GLY A 302 -0.23 21.27 13.70
N LEU A 303 0.08 22.55 13.55
CA LEU A 303 1.03 23.03 12.56
C LEU A 303 2.46 22.67 12.96
N MET A 304 3.21 22.02 12.08
CA MET A 304 4.61 21.69 12.30
C MET A 304 5.48 22.96 12.45
N ASP A 305 6.48 22.88 13.32
CA ASP A 305 7.40 23.97 13.66
C ASP A 305 8.86 23.49 13.50
N GLY A 306 9.49 23.82 12.37
CA GLY A 306 10.84 23.34 12.03
C GLY A 306 11.91 23.74 13.04
N GLY A 307 11.84 24.97 13.57
CA GLY A 307 12.75 25.45 14.62
C GLY A 307 12.62 24.66 15.92
N ALA A 308 11.39 24.37 16.35
CA ALA A 308 11.13 23.57 17.54
C ALA A 308 11.52 22.09 17.34
N MET A 309 11.24 21.52 16.16
CA MET A 309 11.64 20.15 15.80
C MET A 309 13.16 19.98 15.91
N VAL A 310 13.93 20.87 15.29
CA VAL A 310 15.40 20.86 15.35
C VAL A 310 15.90 21.03 16.78
N ALA A 311 15.35 21.99 17.53
CA ALA A 311 15.77 22.23 18.92
C ALA A 311 15.52 21.01 19.83
N LEU A 312 14.41 20.28 19.61
CA LEU A 312 14.13 19.06 20.35
C LEU A 312 15.03 17.90 19.89
N ALA A 313 15.26 17.77 18.58
CA ALA A 313 16.11 16.74 17.98
C ALA A 313 17.54 16.75 18.55
N GLU A 314 18.14 17.93 18.73
CA GLU A 314 19.48 18.13 19.32
C GLU A 314 19.63 17.48 20.71
N GLN A 315 18.53 17.43 21.47
CA GLN A 315 18.50 16.98 22.87
C GLN A 315 17.88 15.59 23.03
N TRP A 316 17.31 15.04 21.95
CA TRP A 316 16.53 13.82 21.97
C TRP A 316 17.40 12.58 22.23
N ILE A 317 16.89 11.71 23.10
CA ILE A 317 17.40 10.35 23.29
C ILE A 317 16.37 9.40 22.71
N THR A 318 16.82 8.48 21.86
CA THR A 318 15.98 7.49 21.17
C THR A 318 15.02 6.79 22.13
N VAL A 319 13.77 6.66 21.69
CA VAL A 319 12.72 6.00 22.46
C VAL A 319 13.03 4.52 22.71
N PRO A 320 12.45 3.93 23.77
CA PRO A 320 12.53 2.49 23.99
C PRO A 320 11.99 1.67 22.80
N PRO A 321 12.27 0.36 22.80
CA PRO A 321 11.77 -0.56 21.78
C PRO A 321 10.25 -0.52 21.69
N GLN A 322 9.71 -0.68 20.48
CA GLN A 322 8.26 -0.71 20.30
C GLN A 322 7.72 -2.05 20.78
N HIS A 323 6.70 -2.01 21.62
CA HIS A 323 5.92 -3.17 22.03
C HIS A 323 4.57 -3.15 21.32
N ILE A 324 4.05 -4.34 21.01
CA ILE A 324 2.75 -4.54 20.38
C ILE A 324 1.88 -5.39 21.30
N CYS A 325 0.83 -4.80 21.87
CA CYS A 325 -0.14 -5.51 22.68
C CYS A 325 -1.46 -5.68 21.92
N LYS A 326 -1.86 -6.92 21.66
CA LYS A 326 -3.18 -7.24 21.10
C LYS A 326 -4.14 -7.58 22.23
N SER A 327 -5.33 -6.97 22.20
CA SER A 327 -6.41 -7.38 23.07
C SER A 327 -6.97 -8.74 22.67
N GLN A 328 -7.85 -9.30 23.51
CA GLN A 328 -8.71 -10.39 23.06
C GLN A 328 -9.50 -9.96 21.81
N GLU A 329 -9.69 -10.91 20.89
CA GLU A 329 -10.55 -10.74 19.73
C GLU A 329 -11.98 -11.15 20.11
N ILE A 330 -12.95 -10.24 19.93
CA ILE A 330 -14.35 -10.53 20.22
C ILE A 330 -15.04 -10.91 18.92
N ASN A 331 -15.41 -12.19 18.81
CA ASN A 331 -16.08 -12.81 17.68
C ASN A 331 -17.57 -13.05 18.02
N GLU A 332 -18.37 -12.00 17.99
CA GLU A 332 -19.79 -12.07 18.35
C GLU A 332 -20.63 -11.22 17.39
N ASP A 333 -21.64 -11.85 16.76
CA ASP A 333 -22.60 -11.15 15.92
C ASP A 333 -23.50 -10.23 16.76
N ARG A 334 -23.28 -8.92 16.65
CA ARG A 334 -24.07 -7.89 17.33
C ARG A 334 -24.87 -7.05 16.32
N PRO A 335 -26.21 -6.99 16.43
CA PRO A 335 -27.06 -6.32 15.45
C PRO A 335 -27.02 -4.79 15.57
N ILE A 336 -26.66 -4.09 14.49
CA ILE A 336 -26.66 -2.63 14.41
C ILE A 336 -28.04 -2.19 13.91
N ASP A 337 -28.72 -1.36 14.71
CA ASP A 337 -30.07 -0.89 14.44
C ASP A 337 -30.13 -0.04 13.16
N PRO A 338 -31.09 -0.30 12.23
CA PRO A 338 -31.22 0.45 10.99
C PRO A 338 -31.83 1.86 11.16
N THR A 339 -32.31 2.21 12.34
CA THR A 339 -32.94 3.50 12.63
C THR A 339 -31.88 4.62 12.59
N TYR A 340 -32.19 5.71 11.90
CA TYR A 340 -31.32 6.89 11.85
C TYR A 340 -31.03 7.44 13.26
N GLY A 341 -29.77 7.71 13.55
CA GLY A 341 -29.31 8.19 14.85
C GLY A 341 -29.21 7.13 15.94
N SER A 342 -29.60 5.89 15.66
CA SER A 342 -29.38 4.78 16.59
C SER A 342 -27.88 4.52 16.77
N SER A 343 -27.52 4.03 17.96
CA SER A 343 -26.13 3.70 18.25
C SER A 343 -26.00 2.38 19.01
N MET A 344 -25.06 1.57 18.58
CA MET A 344 -24.55 0.42 19.30
C MET A 344 -23.30 0.83 20.09
N THR A 345 -23.19 0.37 21.33
CA THR A 345 -21.98 0.55 22.15
C THR A 345 -21.53 -0.80 22.68
N VAL A 346 -20.24 -1.10 22.52
CA VAL A 346 -19.58 -2.28 23.07
C VAL A 346 -18.32 -1.85 23.83
N THR A 347 -17.94 -2.61 24.85
CA THR A 347 -16.81 -2.28 25.72
C THR A 347 -15.85 -3.45 25.83
N MET A 348 -14.58 -3.15 26.07
CA MET A 348 -13.55 -4.13 26.34
C MET A 348 -12.66 -3.62 27.47
N ASP A 349 -12.49 -4.43 28.51
CA ASP A 349 -11.53 -4.15 29.58
C ASP A 349 -10.18 -4.76 29.17
N VAL A 350 -9.16 -3.90 29.03
CA VAL A 350 -7.84 -4.24 28.50
C VAL A 350 -6.80 -4.09 29.60
N ASN A 351 -5.98 -5.13 29.82
CA ASN A 351 -4.87 -5.11 30.78
C ASN A 351 -3.54 -4.60 30.17
N ALA A 352 -3.54 -4.23 28.89
CA ALA A 352 -2.38 -3.74 28.15
C ALA A 352 -1.15 -4.68 28.19
N CYS A 353 -1.39 -5.99 28.26
CA CYS A 353 -0.35 -7.01 28.31
C CYS A 353 0.60 -6.86 29.52
N LEU A 354 0.09 -6.28 30.62
CA LEU A 354 0.80 -6.04 31.87
C LEU A 354 1.54 -7.30 32.36
N GLY A 355 2.82 -7.15 32.70
CA GLY A 355 3.65 -8.25 33.20
C GLY A 355 4.15 -9.23 32.15
N THR A 356 3.93 -8.93 30.85
CA THR A 356 4.51 -9.67 29.73
C THR A 356 5.56 -8.82 29.00
N LEU A 357 6.33 -9.44 28.10
CA LEU A 357 7.31 -8.71 27.27
C LEU A 357 6.68 -7.68 26.32
N ASN A 358 5.37 -7.80 26.06
CA ASN A 358 4.61 -6.94 25.15
C ASN A 358 3.82 -5.85 25.91
N GLU A 359 4.17 -5.58 27.17
CA GLU A 359 3.49 -4.56 27.97
C GLU A 359 3.55 -3.17 27.30
N VAL A 360 2.39 -2.54 27.12
CA VAL A 360 2.27 -1.18 26.58
C VAL A 360 1.67 -0.26 27.64
N GLN A 361 2.52 0.50 28.32
CA GLN A 361 2.08 1.48 29.32
C GLN A 361 1.84 2.86 28.70
N TYR A 362 2.64 3.25 27.71
CA TYR A 362 2.54 4.53 27.02
C TYR A 362 2.22 4.29 25.55
N VAL A 363 1.03 4.68 25.13
CA VAL A 363 0.53 4.45 23.77
C VAL A 363 1.19 5.39 22.75
N GLU A 364 1.50 4.86 21.58
CA GLU A 364 1.86 5.58 20.36
C GLU A 364 0.66 5.53 19.40
N HIS A 365 0.37 4.34 18.87
CA HIS A 365 -0.69 4.08 17.91
C HIS A 365 -1.72 3.13 18.50
N VAL A 366 -3.00 3.33 18.15
CA VAL A 366 -4.08 2.37 18.45
C VAL A 366 -4.81 2.03 17.17
N GLN A 367 -4.83 0.76 16.82
CA GLN A 367 -5.66 0.24 15.74
C GLN A 367 -6.89 -0.47 16.31
N CYS A 368 -8.06 -0.14 15.78
CA CYS A 368 -9.31 -0.83 16.03
C CYS A 368 -9.66 -1.63 14.78
N LYS A 369 -9.34 -2.93 14.81
CA LYS A 369 -9.60 -3.86 13.71
C LYS A 369 -11.05 -4.31 13.77
N ILE A 370 -11.84 -4.02 12.74
CA ILE A 370 -13.29 -4.26 12.74
C ILE A 370 -13.69 -5.06 11.50
N SER A 371 -14.49 -6.12 11.71
CA SER A 371 -15.29 -6.74 10.67
C SER A 371 -16.78 -6.48 10.92
N LEU A 372 -17.43 -5.76 10.01
CA LEU A 372 -18.86 -5.45 10.10
C LEU A 372 -19.54 -5.41 8.73
N ARG A 373 -20.86 -5.59 8.72
CA ARG A 373 -21.73 -5.38 7.55
C ARG A 373 -22.83 -4.37 7.88
N PHE A 374 -23.03 -3.37 7.04
CA PHE A 374 -24.07 -2.37 7.15
C PHE A 374 -24.31 -1.75 5.77
N PHE A 375 -25.55 -1.72 5.27
CA PHE A 375 -25.85 -1.18 3.94
C PHE A 375 -26.83 0.01 4.00
N PRO A 376 -26.48 1.18 3.44
CA PRO A 376 -25.18 1.51 2.83
C PRO A 376 -24.09 1.75 3.89
N ARG A 377 -22.85 1.30 3.64
CA ARG A 377 -21.73 1.41 4.59
C ARG A 377 -21.43 2.86 4.95
N GLY A 378 -21.58 3.79 4.00
CA GLY A 378 -21.36 5.22 4.18
C GLY A 378 -22.22 5.90 5.25
N ASN A 379 -23.27 5.24 5.74
CA ASN A 379 -24.06 5.77 6.85
C ASN A 379 -23.35 5.68 8.21
N LEU A 380 -22.32 4.83 8.32
CA LEU A 380 -21.70 4.55 9.59
C LEU A 380 -20.83 5.71 10.08
N ARG A 381 -20.92 5.96 11.38
CA ARG A 381 -19.93 6.73 12.14
C ARG A 381 -19.40 5.85 13.26
N ILE A 382 -18.09 5.76 13.38
CA ILE A 382 -17.43 4.89 14.35
C ILE A 382 -16.58 5.74 15.29
N LEU A 383 -16.77 5.58 16.59
CA LEU A 383 -16.01 6.28 17.63
C LEU A 383 -15.37 5.28 18.59
N LEU A 384 -14.16 5.61 19.03
CA LEU A 384 -13.44 4.85 20.05
C LEU A 384 -13.09 5.79 21.22
N THR A 385 -13.41 5.38 22.44
CA THR A 385 -13.10 6.13 23.66
C THR A 385 -12.09 5.37 24.50
N SER A 386 -11.02 6.06 24.89
CA SER A 386 -9.96 5.53 25.76
C SER A 386 -10.35 5.54 27.24
N PRO A 387 -9.65 4.77 28.10
CA PRO A 387 -9.87 4.77 29.55
C PRO A 387 -9.67 6.14 30.20
N MET A 388 -8.86 7.01 29.59
CA MET A 388 -8.60 8.37 30.07
C MET A 388 -9.64 9.40 29.58
N GLY A 389 -10.65 8.96 28.83
CA GLY A 389 -11.79 9.77 28.39
C GLY A 389 -11.62 10.43 27.01
N THR A 390 -10.52 10.18 26.31
CA THR A 390 -10.32 10.71 24.95
C THR A 390 -11.22 9.96 23.98
N THR A 391 -12.03 10.67 23.20
CA THR A 391 -12.88 10.07 22.17
C THR A 391 -12.38 10.45 20.79
N SER A 392 -12.05 9.46 19.97
CA SER A 392 -11.60 9.64 18.60
C SER A 392 -12.65 9.10 17.62
N THR A 393 -12.98 9.87 16.59
CA THR A 393 -13.78 9.40 15.45
C THR A 393 -12.87 8.61 14.52
N LEU A 394 -13.13 7.31 14.40
CA LEU A 394 -12.41 6.38 13.52
C LEU A 394 -12.96 6.41 12.10
N LEU A 395 -14.25 6.68 11.94
CA LEU A 395 -14.90 6.81 10.64
C LEU A 395 -15.98 7.89 10.73
N PHE A 396 -15.92 8.84 9.80
CA PHE A 396 -16.99 9.81 9.56
C PHE A 396 -18.00 9.27 8.54
N GLU A 397 -19.20 9.81 8.55
CA GLU A 397 -20.21 9.49 7.57
C GLU A 397 -19.74 9.85 6.15
N ARG A 398 -19.89 8.94 5.19
CA ARG A 398 -19.48 9.10 3.79
C ARG A 398 -20.69 8.98 2.86
N PRO A 399 -21.39 10.08 2.53
CA PRO A 399 -22.69 10.05 1.84
C PRO A 399 -22.68 9.45 0.43
N ARG A 400 -21.51 9.28 -0.16
CA ARG A 400 -21.29 8.71 -1.49
C ARG A 400 -21.04 7.19 -1.45
N ASP A 401 -20.59 6.64 -0.33
CA ASP A 401 -20.35 5.20 -0.14
C ASP A 401 -21.65 4.42 0.01
N ILE A 402 -22.34 4.22 -1.12
CA ILE A 402 -23.69 3.65 -1.19
C ILE A 402 -23.77 2.26 -1.82
N VAL A 403 -22.66 1.76 -2.37
CA VAL A 403 -22.61 0.50 -3.11
C VAL A 403 -22.15 -0.65 -2.21
N SER A 404 -21.17 -0.39 -1.35
CA SER A 404 -20.57 -1.39 -0.49
C SER A 404 -21.29 -1.50 0.86
N SER A 405 -21.21 -2.68 1.47
CA SER A 405 -21.79 -2.96 2.80
C SER A 405 -20.77 -3.29 3.88
N ASN A 406 -19.53 -3.65 3.53
CA ASN A 406 -18.65 -4.36 4.46
C ASN A 406 -17.39 -3.55 4.81
N PHE A 407 -16.94 -3.70 6.05
CA PHE A 407 -15.53 -3.60 6.42
C PHE A 407 -15.09 -4.99 6.83
N ASP A 408 -14.04 -5.51 6.23
CA ASP A 408 -13.52 -6.85 6.52
C ASP A 408 -12.13 -6.71 7.12
N ASP A 409 -12.05 -6.93 8.43
CA ASP A 409 -10.81 -6.83 9.19
C ASP A 409 -10.05 -5.52 9.00
N TRP A 410 -10.78 -4.42 8.80
CA TRP A 410 -10.21 -3.11 8.52
C TRP A 410 -9.58 -2.49 9.78
N PRO A 411 -8.28 -2.15 9.78
CA PRO A 411 -7.57 -1.69 10.97
C PRO A 411 -7.61 -0.17 11.12
N PHE A 412 -8.74 0.41 11.56
CA PHE A 412 -8.86 1.85 11.78
C PHE A 412 -7.82 2.36 12.78
N LEU A 413 -6.93 3.27 12.36
CA LEU A 413 -5.87 3.86 13.19
C LEU A 413 -6.35 5.14 13.87
N SER A 414 -5.89 5.36 15.10
CA SER A 414 -5.96 6.64 15.79
C SER A 414 -4.66 6.95 16.54
N VAL A 415 -4.08 8.12 16.27
CA VAL A 415 -2.92 8.67 16.99
C VAL A 415 -3.30 9.62 18.12
N HIS A 416 -4.60 9.88 18.33
CA HIS A 416 -5.08 10.88 19.29
C HIS A 416 -4.77 10.53 20.76
N TYR A 417 -4.49 9.25 21.02
CA TYR A 417 -4.19 8.71 22.35
C TYR A 417 -2.70 8.77 22.69
N TRP A 418 -1.86 9.42 21.87
CA TRP A 418 -0.41 9.40 22.04
C TRP A 418 0.01 9.87 23.44
N GLY A 419 0.69 8.98 24.17
CA GLY A 419 1.18 9.13 25.53
C GLY A 419 0.19 8.72 26.64
N GLU A 420 -1.05 8.35 26.31
CA GLU A 420 -2.02 7.82 27.28
C GLU A 420 -1.66 6.43 27.78
N LYS A 421 -2.29 6.03 28.88
CA LYS A 421 -2.24 4.65 29.38
C LYS A 421 -3.20 3.76 28.59
N ALA A 422 -2.71 2.62 28.11
CA ALA A 422 -3.53 1.65 27.40
C ALA A 422 -4.47 0.86 28.33
N GLU A 423 -4.06 0.65 29.59
CA GLU A 423 -4.81 -0.14 30.57
C GLU A 423 -6.14 0.52 30.93
N GLY A 424 -7.21 -0.28 30.92
CA GLY A 424 -8.54 0.10 31.38
C GLY A 424 -9.64 -0.22 30.37
N ARG A 425 -10.79 0.44 30.55
CA ARG A 425 -11.98 0.21 29.73
C ARG A 425 -11.96 1.03 28.45
N TRP A 426 -11.94 0.33 27.31
CA TRP A 426 -12.14 0.92 25.99
C TRP A 426 -13.60 0.76 25.56
N THR A 427 -14.13 1.79 24.89
CA THR A 427 -15.53 1.80 24.43
C THR A 427 -15.59 2.08 22.93
N LEU A 428 -16.14 1.13 22.16
CA LEU A 428 -16.42 1.29 20.74
C LEU A 428 -17.91 1.63 20.56
N LYS A 429 -18.18 2.73 19.85
CA LYS A 429 -19.53 3.17 19.53
C LYS A 429 -19.71 3.25 18.02
N ILE A 430 -20.69 2.51 17.51
CA ILE A 430 -21.07 2.50 16.08
C ILE A 430 -22.44 3.17 15.97
N ILE A 431 -22.54 4.18 15.13
CA ILE A 431 -23.73 5.01 14.95
C ILE A 431 -24.18 4.93 13.50
N ASN A 432 -25.48 4.75 13.27
CA ASN A 432 -26.08 5.00 11.97
C ASN A 432 -26.33 6.51 11.82
N GLY A 433 -25.30 7.24 11.38
CA GLY A 433 -25.29 8.70 11.29
C GLY A 433 -25.76 9.25 9.93
N GLY A 434 -25.78 8.43 8.88
CA GLY A 434 -26.20 8.86 7.55
C GLY A 434 -27.71 8.83 7.32
N SER A 435 -28.23 9.80 6.57
CA SER A 435 -29.67 9.95 6.29
C SER A 435 -30.21 9.00 5.21
N ARG A 436 -29.37 8.15 4.61
CA ARG A 436 -29.81 7.20 3.58
C ARG A 436 -30.65 6.09 4.22
N ARG A 437 -31.67 5.63 3.49
CA ARG A 437 -32.56 4.57 3.95
C ARG A 437 -31.80 3.25 4.09
N VAL A 438 -31.89 2.65 5.27
CA VAL A 438 -31.36 1.33 5.58
C VAL A 438 -32.51 0.33 5.53
N ASN A 439 -32.37 -0.73 4.72
CA ASN A 439 -33.45 -1.71 4.51
C ASN A 439 -33.32 -2.95 5.41
N GLN A 440 -32.16 -3.15 6.05
CA GLN A 440 -31.87 -4.31 6.88
C GLN A 440 -30.92 -3.92 8.02
N PRO A 441 -31.06 -4.52 9.23
CA PRO A 441 -30.10 -4.32 10.31
C PRO A 441 -28.68 -4.72 9.87
N GLY A 442 -27.69 -3.94 10.30
CA GLY A 442 -26.29 -4.33 10.14
C GLY A 442 -25.85 -5.32 11.22
N ILE A 443 -24.63 -5.84 11.10
CA ILE A 443 -24.02 -6.71 12.09
C ILE A 443 -22.55 -6.32 12.27
N LEU A 444 -22.15 -6.06 13.51
CA LEU A 444 -20.74 -6.14 13.92
C LEU A 444 -20.42 -7.61 14.15
N LYS A 445 -19.53 -8.19 13.34
CA LYS A 445 -19.15 -9.62 13.43
C LYS A 445 -17.96 -9.81 14.37
N LYS A 446 -16.97 -8.92 14.24
CA LYS A 446 -15.67 -9.07 14.90
C LYS A 446 -15.04 -7.73 15.21
N TRP A 447 -14.36 -7.61 16.35
CA TRP A 447 -13.45 -6.49 16.60
C TRP A 447 -12.32 -6.83 17.58
N GLN A 448 -11.18 -6.14 17.42
CA GLN A 448 -9.99 -6.27 18.25
C GLN A 448 -9.28 -4.90 18.36
N LEU A 449 -8.63 -4.65 19.50
CA LEU A 449 -7.75 -3.49 19.69
C LEU A 449 -6.29 -3.93 19.66
N ILE A 450 -5.47 -3.17 18.94
CA ILE A 450 -4.02 -3.37 18.86
C ILE A 450 -3.35 -2.08 19.31
N PHE A 451 -2.53 -2.18 20.35
CA PHE A 451 -1.81 -1.08 20.95
C PHE A 451 -0.33 -1.17 20.59
N TYR A 452 0.22 -0.07 20.10
CA TYR A 452 1.65 0.10 19.86
C TYR A 452 2.17 1.12 20.86
N GLY A 453 3.34 0.88 21.45
CA GLY A 453 3.91 1.83 22.39
C GLY A 453 5.08 1.27 23.19
N THR A 454 5.28 1.80 24.40
CA THR A 454 6.41 1.42 25.26
C THR A 454 5.96 1.05 26.67
N ALA A 455 6.67 0.10 27.30
CA ALA A 455 6.47 -0.26 28.71
C ALA A 455 6.97 0.81 29.69
N VAL A 456 7.96 1.61 29.26
CA VAL A 456 8.58 2.66 30.08
C VAL A 456 8.42 4.02 29.43
N ASN A 457 8.58 5.10 30.22
CA ASN A 457 8.40 6.45 29.70
C ASN A 457 9.35 6.70 28.50
N PRO A 458 8.80 7.04 27.32
CA PRO A 458 9.57 7.17 26.10
C PRO A 458 10.32 8.51 26.00
N VAL A 459 9.86 9.56 26.69
CA VAL A 459 10.44 10.90 26.56
C VAL A 459 11.65 11.04 27.48
N ARG A 460 12.85 11.06 26.89
CA ARG A 460 14.13 11.24 27.59
C ARG A 460 14.98 12.30 26.87
N LEU A 461 15.48 13.28 27.63
CA LEU A 461 16.30 14.37 27.09
C LEU A 461 17.69 14.37 27.74
N ARG A 462 18.74 14.69 26.98
CA ARG A 462 20.13 14.69 27.46
C ARG A 462 20.36 15.63 28.66
N ASN A 463 19.66 16.76 28.71
CA ASN A 463 19.81 17.76 29.78
C ASN A 463 19.05 17.44 31.08
N SER A 464 18.13 16.47 31.08
CA SER A 464 17.36 16.08 32.28
C SER A 464 18.23 15.40 33.35
N TYR A 465 19.32 14.74 32.94
CA TYR A 465 20.23 14.04 33.85
C TYR A 465 21.08 15.00 34.70
N ASN A 466 21.28 16.24 34.26
CA ASN A 466 21.99 17.26 35.05
C ASN A 466 21.08 18.00 36.04
N ILE A 467 19.76 17.95 35.86
CA ILE A 467 18.79 18.61 36.74
C ILE A 467 18.31 17.65 37.85
N LEU A 468 18.18 16.35 37.56
CA LEU A 468 17.77 15.34 38.55
C LEU A 468 18.85 15.03 39.59
N SER A 469 20.13 15.27 39.31
CA SER A 469 21.20 15.20 40.31
C SER A 469 21.24 16.42 41.24
N GLN A 470 20.68 17.57 40.83
CA GLN A 470 20.55 18.78 41.66
C GLN A 470 19.25 18.83 42.48
N GLN A 471 18.18 18.17 42.03
CA GLN A 471 16.90 18.16 42.77
C GLN A 471 16.76 17.05 43.82
N ALA A 472 17.64 16.04 43.82
CA ALA A 472 17.61 14.95 44.81
C ALA A 472 18.19 15.31 46.20
N GLN A 473 18.75 16.52 46.40
CA GLN A 473 19.26 16.99 47.69
C GLN A 473 18.39 18.05 48.40
N GLN A 474 17.22 18.42 47.85
CA GLN A 474 16.34 19.45 48.44
C GLN A 474 14.95 18.97 48.87
N ALA A 475 14.76 17.67 49.10
CA ALA A 475 13.51 17.15 49.67
C ALA A 475 13.75 16.41 51.00
N ARG A 476 14.14 17.16 52.04
CA ARG A 476 13.84 16.80 53.43
C ARG A 476 13.41 18.05 54.20
N GLY A 477 12.11 18.18 54.38
CA GLY A 477 11.55 19.04 55.44
C GLY A 477 10.29 19.82 55.05
N PHE A 478 9.18 19.44 55.70
CA PHE A 478 8.06 20.27 56.14
C PHE A 478 6.75 20.36 55.30
N THR A 479 5.78 19.59 55.81
CA THR A 479 4.37 19.88 56.14
C THR A 479 3.59 21.07 55.54
N PHE A 480 2.38 20.75 55.10
CA PHE A 480 1.25 21.62 54.75
C PHE A 480 0.81 22.57 55.89
N PRO A 481 0.30 23.77 55.55
CA PRO A 481 -1.15 23.97 55.69
C PRO A 481 -1.82 24.81 54.58
N SER A 482 -3.15 24.89 54.71
CA SER A 482 -4.22 25.27 53.79
C SER A 482 -4.47 26.75 53.48
N ALA A 483 -5.14 26.96 52.34
CA ALA A 483 -6.25 27.91 52.03
C ALA A 483 -6.00 29.39 51.65
N SER A 484 -6.75 29.77 50.58
CA SER A 484 -7.33 31.07 50.19
C SER A 484 -6.56 32.02 49.23
N SER A 485 -7.07 32.06 47.99
CA SER A 485 -7.41 33.18 47.05
C SER A 485 -6.52 34.45 46.85
N PRO A 486 -6.63 35.13 45.67
CA PRO A 486 -5.56 35.88 44.97
C PRO A 486 -5.82 37.43 44.96
N PRO A 487 -5.35 38.29 44.00
CA PRO A 487 -4.21 38.28 43.04
C PRO A 487 -3.34 39.58 43.09
N ASN A 488 -2.19 39.65 42.36
CA ASN A 488 -1.82 40.77 41.44
C ASN A 488 -0.31 40.87 41.05
N PHE A 489 -0.08 40.84 39.73
CA PHE A 489 0.71 41.74 38.87
C PHE A 489 2.26 41.95 38.94
N PHE A 490 2.82 41.87 37.71
CA PHE A 490 3.97 42.55 37.06
C PHE A 490 5.44 42.13 37.30
N ALA A 491 5.98 41.47 36.25
CA ALA A 491 7.11 41.88 35.39
C ALA A 491 8.59 41.82 35.84
N SER A 492 9.37 41.41 34.83
CA SER A 492 10.76 41.77 34.47
C SER A 492 11.97 41.09 35.16
N ALA A 493 12.72 40.37 34.31
CA ALA A 493 14.18 40.12 34.37
C ALA A 493 14.98 41.45 34.27
N PRO A 494 16.35 41.52 34.27
CA PRO A 494 17.34 40.44 34.12
C PRO A 494 18.69 40.60 34.92
N SER A 495 19.63 39.70 34.60
CA SER A 495 21.11 39.84 34.51
C SER A 495 22.02 39.86 35.77
N SER A 496 22.79 38.77 35.87
CA SER A 496 24.27 38.62 35.94
C SER A 496 25.16 39.33 36.97
N GLU A 497 26.15 38.52 37.41
CA GLU A 497 27.45 38.80 38.04
C GLU A 497 27.50 39.02 39.56
N PHE A 498 28.18 38.12 40.30
CA PHE A 498 29.59 38.32 40.69
C PHE A 498 30.11 37.16 41.58
N PHE A 499 31.32 36.73 41.27
CA PHE A 499 32.17 35.83 42.07
C PHE A 499 32.49 36.38 43.47
N ARG A 500 32.64 35.50 44.48
CA ARG A 500 33.74 35.56 45.48
C ARG A 500 33.84 34.30 46.38
N ASN A 501 34.99 33.62 46.23
CA ASN A 501 35.85 32.86 47.15
C ASN A 501 35.36 32.46 48.56
N LEU A 502 35.64 31.21 48.96
CA LEU A 502 36.63 30.89 50.00
C LEU A 502 36.98 29.39 50.07
N ASP A 503 38.28 29.12 50.29
CA ASP A 503 38.96 27.83 50.44
C ASP A 503 38.50 26.99 51.65
N ILE A 504 38.75 25.67 51.63
CA ILE A 504 39.49 24.88 52.67
C ILE A 504 39.47 23.36 52.34
N PHE A 505 40.65 22.74 52.50
CA PHE A 505 41.02 21.32 52.34
C PHE A 505 40.18 20.30 53.14
N THR A 506 40.01 19.06 52.62
CA THR A 506 40.54 17.78 53.17
C THR A 506 39.96 16.53 52.45
N ALA A 507 40.76 15.46 52.40
CA ALA A 507 40.53 14.20 51.71
C ALA A 507 39.97 13.09 52.62
N ALA A 508 39.20 12.16 52.04
CA ALA A 508 39.04 10.72 52.38
C ALA A 508 38.00 10.13 51.39
N GLY A 509 38.14 9.00 50.69
CA GLY A 509 39.02 7.85 50.83
C GLY A 509 38.29 6.70 51.54
N SER A 510 37.57 5.83 50.81
CA SER A 510 37.27 4.45 51.24
C SER A 510 36.50 3.61 50.21
N ASP A 511 37.22 2.64 49.63
CA ASP A 511 36.87 1.21 49.52
C ASP A 511 38.08 0.46 50.17
N PRO A 512 38.08 -0.84 50.58
CA PRO A 512 37.34 -1.97 50.00
C PRO A 512 36.96 -3.18 50.93
N GLU A 513 36.23 -4.11 50.30
CA GLU A 513 36.17 -5.60 50.35
C GLU A 513 36.61 -6.51 51.53
N ALA A 514 35.73 -7.51 51.73
CA ALA A 514 35.86 -8.98 51.91
C ALA A 514 37.08 -9.64 52.59
N SER A 515 36.76 -10.68 53.37
CA SER A 515 37.52 -11.34 54.42
C SER A 515 38.33 -12.61 54.02
N VAL A 516 39.61 -12.60 54.43
CA VAL A 516 40.45 -13.59 55.17
C VAL A 516 40.58 -15.07 54.76
N ALA A 517 41.85 -15.49 54.57
CA ALA A 517 42.60 -16.62 55.22
C ALA A 517 43.53 -17.33 54.19
N SER A 518 44.76 -17.79 54.44
CA SER A 518 45.70 -17.79 55.57
C SER A 518 47.07 -18.28 55.07
N LEU A 519 48.13 -17.60 55.54
CA LEU A 519 49.52 -17.96 55.89
C LEU A 519 50.35 -19.14 55.27
N THR A 520 51.66 -18.83 55.27
CA THR A 520 52.91 -19.65 55.18
C THR A 520 53.47 -19.80 53.76
N GLY A 521 54.76 -19.56 53.46
CA GLY A 521 55.93 -19.13 54.23
C GLY A 521 57.17 -19.37 53.36
N GLU A 522 58.07 -18.38 53.27
CA GLU A 522 59.51 -18.43 52.95
C GLU A 522 60.04 -19.23 51.72
N ARG A 523 61.18 -18.96 51.06
CA ARG A 523 62.14 -17.85 50.84
C ARG A 523 63.29 -18.49 50.03
N ALA A 524 63.72 -17.92 48.90
CA ALA A 524 65.07 -18.02 48.29
C ALA A 524 64.97 -17.53 46.82
N SER A 525 65.46 -16.35 46.42
CA SER A 525 66.84 -15.84 46.34
C SER A 525 67.60 -16.23 45.06
N LEU A 526 67.81 -15.19 44.25
CA LEU A 526 69.05 -14.78 43.56
C LEU A 526 69.40 -15.33 42.16
N GLY A 527 69.61 -14.33 41.28
CA GLY A 527 70.60 -14.30 40.20
C GLY A 527 70.04 -14.64 38.82
N ALA A 528 70.29 -13.91 37.73
CA ALA A 528 70.97 -12.65 37.47
C ALA A 528 70.57 -12.26 36.02
N THR A 529 70.58 -10.95 35.70
CA THR A 529 70.96 -10.31 34.40
C THR A 529 70.50 -10.98 33.09
N GLU A 530 69.85 -10.34 32.11
CA GLU A 530 70.04 -8.96 31.63
C GLU A 530 69.01 -8.60 30.53
N ASN A 531 68.97 -7.30 30.21
CA ASN A 531 68.41 -6.61 29.04
C ASN A 531 66.93 -6.19 29.03
N HIS A 532 66.75 -4.97 29.54
CA HIS A 532 65.64 -4.06 29.28
C HIS A 532 65.64 -3.53 27.84
N GLN A 533 64.47 -3.52 27.22
CA GLN A 533 63.99 -2.36 26.46
C GLN A 533 62.65 -1.94 27.08
N LEU A 534 62.57 -0.68 27.47
CA LEU A 534 61.38 -0.03 28.04
C LEU A 534 60.84 0.97 27.01
N ALA A 535 59.52 0.96 26.83
CA ALA A 535 58.74 2.10 26.38
C ALA A 535 57.40 2.12 27.15
N PRO A 536 56.76 3.30 27.36
CA PRO A 536 56.18 3.64 28.66
C PRO A 536 54.65 3.82 28.64
N SER A 537 53.95 3.16 29.57
CA SER A 537 52.93 3.70 30.49
C SER A 537 52.16 2.52 31.10
N GLU A 538 52.18 2.44 32.44
CA GLU A 538 51.80 1.32 33.32
C GLU A 538 52.84 0.19 33.42
N GLY A 539 53.49 0.09 34.57
CA GLY A 539 54.61 -0.83 34.85
C GLY A 539 54.22 -2.30 34.96
N ARG A 540 53.69 -2.90 33.89
CA ARG A 540 53.42 -4.33 33.78
C ARG A 540 54.41 -4.98 32.80
N ARG A 541 55.15 -6.01 33.23
CA ARG A 541 56.05 -6.79 32.35
C ARG A 541 55.21 -7.61 31.36
N VAL A 542 55.52 -7.50 30.08
CA VAL A 542 54.97 -8.38 29.05
C VAL A 542 55.66 -9.75 29.16
N ILE A 543 54.86 -10.79 29.40
CA ILE A 543 55.22 -12.20 29.47
C ILE A 543 54.83 -12.85 28.14
N HIS A 544 55.53 -13.90 27.69
CA HIS A 544 55.21 -14.63 26.45
C HIS A 544 54.50 -15.98 26.67
N SER A 545 54.45 -16.47 27.91
CA SER A 545 53.65 -17.65 28.32
C SER A 545 52.22 -17.22 28.66
N CYS A 546 51.48 -16.84 27.64
CA CYS A 546 50.17 -16.21 27.76
C CYS A 546 49.01 -17.18 27.60
N ASP A 547 47.81 -16.68 27.91
CA ASP A 547 46.57 -17.36 27.55
C ASP A 547 46.52 -17.59 26.02
N PRO A 548 45.99 -18.74 25.53
CA PRO A 548 45.92 -19.04 24.10
C PRO A 548 45.20 -17.97 23.26
N GLU A 549 44.32 -17.19 23.89
CA GLU A 549 43.57 -16.11 23.25
C GLU A 549 44.35 -14.80 23.12
N CYS A 550 45.61 -14.73 23.60
CA CYS A 550 46.50 -13.58 23.42
C CYS A 550 47.33 -13.69 22.13
N ASP A 551 47.47 -12.57 21.41
CA ASP A 551 48.34 -12.45 20.23
C ASP A 551 49.84 -12.56 20.62
N PRO A 552 50.75 -13.01 19.74
CA PRO A 552 52.21 -13.03 19.93
C PRO A 552 52.88 -11.78 20.51
N GLN A 553 52.22 -10.61 20.52
CA GLN A 553 52.68 -9.40 21.21
C GLN A 553 52.79 -9.56 22.74
N GLY A 554 52.17 -10.60 23.32
CA GLY A 554 52.35 -11.00 24.72
C GLY A 554 51.21 -10.56 25.65
N CYS A 555 51.41 -10.73 26.96
CA CYS A 555 50.39 -10.49 27.98
C CYS A 555 51.02 -9.95 29.27
N PHE A 556 50.24 -9.22 30.06
CA PHE A 556 50.60 -8.68 31.35
C PHE A 556 50.42 -9.67 32.52
N GLY A 557 49.87 -10.86 32.27
CA GLY A 557 49.78 -11.97 33.22
C GLY A 557 48.89 -13.12 32.73
N LYS A 558 48.43 -14.00 33.62
CA LYS A 558 47.76 -15.27 33.27
C LYS A 558 46.24 -15.09 33.18
N GLY A 559 45.69 -15.31 31.99
CA GLY A 559 44.25 -15.29 31.71
C GLY A 559 43.87 -14.34 30.56
N PRO A 560 42.67 -14.50 29.99
CA PRO A 560 42.26 -13.81 28.76
C PRO A 560 42.01 -12.31 28.94
N THR A 561 42.00 -11.78 30.17
CA THR A 561 41.82 -10.35 30.47
C THR A 561 43.12 -9.56 30.54
N GLN A 562 44.27 -10.23 30.44
CA GLN A 562 45.59 -9.63 30.63
C GLN A 562 46.43 -9.66 29.35
N CYS A 563 45.83 -9.85 28.18
CA CYS A 563 46.55 -9.80 26.89
C CYS A 563 46.90 -8.35 26.50
N VAL A 564 48.06 -8.17 25.84
CA VAL A 564 48.43 -6.89 25.19
C VAL A 564 47.51 -6.65 23.98
N ALA A 565 47.26 -7.70 23.20
CA ALA A 565 46.29 -7.75 22.12
C ALA A 565 45.67 -9.16 22.03
N CYS A 566 44.44 -9.26 21.53
CA CYS A 566 43.73 -10.53 21.40
C CYS A 566 44.09 -11.23 20.08
N SER A 567 44.26 -12.55 20.11
CA SER A 567 44.49 -13.39 18.93
C SER A 567 43.28 -13.40 17.98
N HIS A 568 42.07 -13.33 18.55
CA HIS A 568 40.81 -13.37 17.82
C HIS A 568 39.96 -12.11 18.07
N TYR A 569 39.16 -12.09 19.13
CA TYR A 569 38.26 -10.96 19.40
C TYR A 569 38.37 -10.45 20.83
N LYS A 570 38.11 -9.16 21.02
CA LYS A 570 38.06 -8.50 22.32
C LYS A 570 36.61 -8.15 22.69
N LEU A 571 36.10 -8.73 23.76
CA LEU A 571 34.85 -8.34 24.41
C LEU A 571 35.19 -7.58 25.69
N ASP A 572 34.90 -6.29 25.72
CA ASP A 572 35.36 -5.35 26.76
C ASP A 572 36.89 -5.40 26.97
N ASN A 573 37.34 -6.10 28.02
CA ASN A 573 38.76 -6.31 28.34
C ASN A 573 39.20 -7.78 28.26
N THR A 574 38.33 -8.67 27.80
CA THR A 574 38.58 -10.12 27.72
C THR A 574 38.78 -10.55 26.27
N CYS A 575 39.84 -11.29 26.00
CA CYS A 575 40.05 -11.94 24.72
C CYS A 575 39.22 -13.23 24.63
N VAL A 576 38.49 -13.37 23.54
CA VAL A 576 37.58 -14.49 23.28
C VAL A 576 37.81 -15.03 21.88
N SER A 577 37.71 -16.34 21.75
CA SER A 577 37.86 -17.05 20.47
C SER A 577 36.68 -16.82 19.52
N ARG A 578 35.49 -16.59 20.09
CA ARG A 578 34.26 -16.19 19.39
C ARG A 578 33.48 -15.21 20.25
N CYS A 579 32.82 -14.26 19.59
CA CYS A 579 31.90 -13.37 20.28
C CYS A 579 30.72 -14.16 20.87
N PRO A 580 30.40 -13.99 22.16
CA PRO A 580 29.30 -14.70 22.79
C PRO A 580 27.93 -14.26 22.24
N PRO A 581 26.86 -15.02 22.50
CA PRO A 581 25.49 -14.57 22.22
C PRO A 581 25.24 -13.15 22.70
N ARG A 582 24.35 -12.43 22.01
CA ARG A 582 24.12 -10.98 22.10
C ARG A 582 25.27 -10.12 21.57
N SER A 583 26.29 -10.70 20.93
CA SER A 583 27.34 -9.93 20.27
C SER A 583 27.79 -10.55 18.95
N PHE A 584 28.31 -9.71 18.05
CA PHE A 584 28.91 -10.11 16.77
C PHE A 584 30.32 -9.54 16.62
N ALA A 585 31.11 -10.19 15.78
CA ALA A 585 32.47 -9.77 15.46
C ALA A 585 32.48 -8.55 14.54
N SER A 586 33.16 -7.48 14.95
CA SER A 586 33.36 -6.27 14.14
C SER A 586 34.74 -6.25 13.47
N GLU A 587 34.85 -5.41 12.44
CA GLU A 587 36.04 -5.23 11.58
C GLU A 587 37.33 -4.89 12.34
N ASN A 588 37.23 -4.40 13.58
CA ASN A 588 38.34 -4.02 14.44
C ASN A 588 38.76 -5.12 15.45
N GLY A 589 38.28 -6.35 15.30
CA GLY A 589 38.58 -7.45 16.23
C GLY A 589 37.94 -7.26 17.60
N ARG A 590 36.83 -6.51 17.69
CA ARG A 590 36.00 -6.39 18.90
C ARG A 590 34.62 -7.00 18.70
N CYS A 591 34.05 -7.47 19.79
CA CYS A 591 32.66 -7.90 19.82
C CYS A 591 31.74 -6.69 20.09
N TYR A 592 30.78 -6.44 19.20
CA TYR A 592 29.75 -5.41 19.37
C TYR A 592 28.41 -6.06 19.70
N PRO A 593 27.54 -5.39 20.46
CA PRO A 593 26.24 -5.94 20.80
C PRO A 593 25.37 -6.10 19.55
N CYS A 594 24.59 -7.18 19.52
CA CYS A 594 23.52 -7.38 18.54
C CYS A 594 22.38 -6.38 18.75
N HIS A 595 21.49 -6.26 17.76
CA HIS A 595 20.17 -5.70 18.00
C HIS A 595 19.47 -6.48 19.13
N GLU A 596 18.71 -5.80 19.99
CA GLU A 596 18.16 -6.38 21.22
C GLU A 596 17.18 -7.54 20.98
N SER A 597 16.56 -7.58 19.81
CA SER A 597 15.65 -8.64 19.37
C SER A 597 16.40 -9.87 18.86
N CYS A 598 17.72 -9.79 18.64
CA CYS A 598 18.54 -10.94 18.28
C CYS A 598 19.18 -11.57 19.53
N GLU A 599 19.22 -12.89 19.57
CA GLU A 599 20.05 -13.64 20.52
C GLU A 599 21.44 -13.90 19.94
N THR A 600 21.52 -14.19 18.64
CA THR A 600 22.79 -14.21 17.90
C THR A 600 22.62 -13.43 16.61
N CYS A 601 23.67 -12.76 16.14
CA CYS A 601 23.60 -11.91 14.96
C CYS A 601 24.90 -11.95 14.16
N ALA A 602 24.80 -11.61 12.87
CA ALA A 602 25.93 -11.39 11.99
C ALA A 602 26.32 -9.90 11.90
N GLY A 603 25.53 -9.01 12.51
CA GLY A 603 25.65 -7.57 12.37
C GLY A 603 24.79 -6.81 13.38
N PRO A 604 24.87 -5.48 13.39
CA PRO A 604 24.21 -4.65 14.41
C PRO A 604 22.72 -4.39 14.12
N GLY A 605 22.24 -4.68 12.90
CA GLY A 605 20.87 -4.40 12.47
C GLY A 605 19.87 -5.46 12.91
N GLN A 606 18.58 -5.10 12.93
CA GLN A 606 17.49 -6.04 13.25
C GLN A 606 17.31 -7.11 12.17
N ASP A 607 17.78 -6.84 10.94
CA ASP A 607 17.87 -7.74 9.78
C ASP A 607 19.10 -8.66 9.82
N SER A 608 20.00 -8.45 10.79
CA SER A 608 21.22 -9.22 10.94
C SER A 608 21.07 -10.38 11.93
N CYS A 609 19.85 -10.69 12.39
CA CYS A 609 19.63 -11.73 13.40
C CYS A 609 19.82 -13.14 12.80
N LEU A 610 20.68 -13.94 13.44
CA LEU A 610 20.82 -15.37 13.15
C LEU A 610 19.79 -16.18 13.95
N THR A 611 19.61 -15.82 15.22
CA THR A 611 18.57 -16.35 16.11
C THR A 611 17.92 -15.20 16.89
N CYS A 612 16.67 -15.37 17.26
CA CYS A 612 15.91 -14.36 17.98
C CYS A 612 16.08 -14.48 19.50
N ALA A 613 16.04 -13.33 20.17
CA ALA A 613 15.92 -13.24 21.61
C ALA A 613 14.66 -13.98 22.10
N PRO A 614 14.61 -14.43 23.37
CA PRO A 614 13.40 -15.05 23.92
C PRO A 614 12.15 -14.19 23.67
N ALA A 615 11.04 -14.86 23.33
CA ALA A 615 9.75 -14.27 22.93
C ALA A 615 9.76 -13.38 21.67
N HIS A 616 10.78 -13.51 20.82
CA HIS A 616 10.76 -12.95 19.48
C HIS A 616 10.71 -14.09 18.46
N LEU A 617 9.93 -13.86 17.41
CA LEU A 617 9.73 -14.76 16.29
C LEU A 617 10.61 -14.30 15.12
N ARG A 618 11.27 -15.25 14.45
CA ARG A 618 12.12 -14.95 13.29
C ARG A 618 11.27 -14.90 12.03
N LEU A 619 11.21 -13.76 11.35
CA LEU A 619 10.70 -13.70 9.97
C LEU A 619 11.70 -14.39 9.06
N VAL A 620 11.32 -15.53 8.49
CA VAL A 620 12.25 -16.44 7.81
C VAL A 620 12.89 -15.86 6.55
N ASP A 621 12.19 -14.99 5.82
CA ASP A 621 12.65 -14.39 4.56
C ASP A 621 13.40 -13.06 4.77
N LEU A 622 13.10 -12.32 5.84
CA LEU A 622 13.74 -11.05 6.19
C LEU A 622 14.84 -11.16 7.26
N ALA A 623 14.92 -12.29 7.98
CA ALA A 623 15.73 -12.49 9.20
C ALA A 623 15.61 -11.38 10.25
N VAL A 624 14.44 -10.77 10.30
CA VAL A 624 14.06 -9.80 11.31
C VAL A 624 13.40 -10.55 12.46
N CYS A 625 13.87 -10.29 13.67
CA CYS A 625 13.22 -10.79 14.88
C CYS A 625 12.15 -9.78 15.34
N LEU A 626 10.90 -10.20 15.28
CA LEU A 626 9.74 -9.43 15.71
C LEU A 626 9.03 -10.15 16.86
N GLN A 627 8.45 -9.41 17.80
CA GLN A 627 7.66 -10.03 18.88
C GLN A 627 6.39 -10.72 18.36
N GLN A 628 5.94 -10.33 17.16
CA GLN A 628 4.75 -10.90 16.54
C GLN A 628 4.88 -10.93 15.02
N CYS A 629 4.28 -11.94 14.40
CA CYS A 629 4.23 -12.02 12.95
C CYS A 629 3.35 -10.89 12.38
N PRO A 630 3.85 -10.16 11.38
CA PRO A 630 3.05 -9.16 10.68
C PRO A 630 1.96 -9.84 9.86
N GLU A 631 0.96 -9.08 9.42
CA GLU A 631 -0.05 -9.60 8.49
C GLU A 631 0.61 -10.10 7.20
N GLY A 632 0.06 -11.18 6.63
CA GLY A 632 0.67 -11.91 5.52
C GLY A 632 1.68 -12.99 5.95
N TYR A 633 1.80 -13.26 7.25
CA TYR A 633 2.62 -14.35 7.81
C TYR A 633 1.80 -15.17 8.80
N TYR A 634 2.01 -16.49 8.81
CA TYR A 634 1.52 -17.33 9.90
C TYR A 634 2.62 -17.49 10.97
N GLU A 635 2.18 -17.58 12.21
CA GLU A 635 3.04 -17.83 13.36
C GLU A 635 3.23 -19.33 13.55
N ASN A 636 4.47 -19.81 13.35
CA ASN A 636 4.88 -21.15 13.70
C ASN A 636 5.39 -21.15 15.15
N THR A 637 4.51 -21.50 16.08
CA THR A 637 4.82 -21.53 17.52
C THR A 637 5.81 -22.62 17.91
N GLU A 638 5.92 -23.70 17.11
CA GLU A 638 6.85 -24.80 17.38
C GLU A 638 8.30 -24.40 17.10
N GLU A 639 8.54 -23.64 16.04
CA GLU A 639 9.87 -23.20 15.60
C GLU A 639 10.21 -21.77 16.05
N GLY A 640 9.23 -21.03 16.57
CA GLY A 640 9.39 -19.61 16.89
C GLY A 640 9.65 -18.76 15.64
N THR A 641 8.97 -19.07 14.53
CA THR A 641 9.18 -18.40 13.24
C THR A 641 7.90 -17.79 12.70
N CYS A 642 8.06 -16.74 11.89
CA CYS A 642 7.00 -16.16 11.07
C CYS A 642 7.29 -16.52 9.63
N VAL A 643 6.40 -17.29 9.05
CA VAL A 643 6.56 -17.81 7.69
C VAL A 643 5.51 -17.15 6.80
N PRO A 644 5.91 -16.63 5.63
CA PRO A 644 4.99 -15.90 4.76
C PRO A 644 3.85 -16.82 4.29
N CYS A 645 2.66 -16.24 4.16
CA CYS A 645 1.53 -16.92 3.55
C CYS A 645 1.83 -17.32 2.11
N ALA A 646 1.15 -18.36 1.64
CA ALA A 646 1.25 -18.79 0.25
C ALA A 646 0.84 -17.64 -0.69
N ALA A 647 1.34 -17.68 -1.93
CA ALA A 647 0.99 -16.68 -2.94
C ALA A 647 -0.55 -16.55 -3.08
N ASN A 648 -1.03 -15.32 -3.30
CA ASN A 648 -2.44 -14.94 -3.40
C ASN A 648 -3.23 -14.96 -2.08
N CYS A 649 -2.57 -15.25 -0.97
CA CYS A 649 -3.16 -15.26 0.36
C CYS A 649 -2.75 -14.02 1.15
N GLY A 650 -3.74 -13.19 1.50
CA GLY A 650 -3.52 -11.96 2.26
C GLY A 650 -3.31 -12.22 3.76
N SER A 651 -3.97 -13.23 4.31
CA SER A 651 -3.73 -13.72 5.67
C SER A 651 -3.94 -15.22 5.76
N CYS A 652 -3.12 -15.88 6.56
CA CYS A 652 -3.13 -17.33 6.74
C CYS A 652 -3.02 -17.69 8.23
N GLN A 653 -3.52 -18.87 8.57
CA GLN A 653 -3.54 -19.42 9.92
C GLN A 653 -3.10 -20.88 9.87
N ASP A 654 -2.42 -21.38 10.92
CA ASP A 654 -1.96 -22.77 11.06
C ASP A 654 -0.89 -23.24 10.05
N SER A 655 -0.89 -22.74 8.80
CA SER A 655 0.09 -23.04 7.74
C SER A 655 0.06 -21.98 6.63
N PRO A 656 1.09 -21.87 5.74
CA PRO A 656 1.08 -20.90 4.64
C PRO A 656 -0.11 -21.05 3.70
N GLU A 657 -0.55 -22.30 3.48
CA GLU A 657 -1.60 -22.62 2.50
C GLU A 657 -3.01 -22.48 3.05
N PHE A 658 -3.17 -22.45 4.38
CA PHE A 658 -4.48 -22.31 5.01
C PHE A 658 -4.81 -20.83 5.10
N CYS A 659 -5.45 -20.36 4.05
CA CYS A 659 -5.77 -18.97 3.88
C CYS A 659 -7.05 -18.58 4.62
N THR A 660 -7.00 -17.48 5.36
CA THR A 660 -8.15 -16.88 6.04
C THR A 660 -8.76 -15.72 5.26
N THR A 661 -7.94 -15.00 4.48
CA THR A 661 -8.38 -13.95 3.54
C THR A 661 -7.51 -13.94 2.29
N CYS A 662 -8.10 -13.69 1.13
CA CYS A 662 -7.38 -13.65 -0.15
C CYS A 662 -6.86 -12.25 -0.49
N ASP A 663 -5.86 -12.19 -1.35
CA ASP A 663 -5.42 -10.94 -1.98
C ASP A 663 -6.55 -10.35 -2.85
N HIS A 664 -6.53 -9.03 -3.05
CA HIS A 664 -7.60 -8.27 -3.70
C HIS A 664 -8.10 -8.93 -5.01
N HIS A 665 -9.43 -8.98 -5.18
CA HIS A 665 -10.14 -9.56 -6.33
C HIS A 665 -10.08 -11.10 -6.47
N LEU A 666 -9.69 -11.81 -5.42
CA LEU A 666 -9.76 -13.27 -5.36
C LEU A 666 -10.79 -13.75 -4.34
N VAL A 667 -11.34 -14.93 -4.59
CA VAL A 667 -12.39 -15.53 -3.76
C VAL A 667 -11.86 -16.66 -2.91
N LEU A 668 -12.25 -16.69 -1.64
CA LEU A 668 -11.86 -17.72 -0.69
C LEU A 668 -12.81 -18.93 -0.77
N TYR A 669 -12.24 -20.10 -1.02
CA TYR A 669 -12.96 -21.37 -0.98
C TYR A 669 -12.12 -22.46 -0.32
N LYS A 670 -12.65 -23.07 0.75
CA LYS A 670 -11.96 -24.14 1.52
C LYS A 670 -10.52 -23.74 1.89
N ASN A 671 -10.36 -22.51 2.39
CA ASN A 671 -9.08 -21.92 2.82
C ASN A 671 -8.03 -21.78 1.70
N LYS A 672 -8.44 -21.76 0.43
CA LYS A 672 -7.59 -21.44 -0.73
C LYS A 672 -8.21 -20.33 -1.56
N CYS A 673 -7.36 -19.55 -2.21
CA CYS A 673 -7.76 -18.41 -3.02
C CYS A 673 -7.85 -18.80 -4.50
N TYR A 674 -8.96 -18.42 -5.13
CA TYR A 674 -9.24 -18.71 -6.53
C TYR A 674 -9.60 -17.42 -7.27
N ALA A 675 -9.35 -17.40 -8.58
CA ALA A 675 -9.76 -16.29 -9.44
C ALA A 675 -11.29 -16.19 -9.59
N ALA A 676 -12.00 -17.30 -9.38
CA ALA A 676 -13.45 -17.37 -9.43
C ALA A 676 -13.94 -18.61 -8.66
N CYS A 677 -15.21 -18.57 -8.24
CA CYS A 677 -15.78 -19.68 -7.49
C CYS A 677 -15.90 -20.96 -8.35
N PRO A 678 -15.54 -22.14 -7.80
CA PRO A 678 -15.72 -23.42 -8.47
C PRO A 678 -17.18 -23.70 -8.86
N ILE A 679 -17.40 -24.69 -9.72
CA ILE A 679 -18.75 -25.16 -10.05
C ILE A 679 -19.51 -25.59 -8.77
N PHE A 680 -20.84 -25.47 -8.80
CA PHE A 680 -21.74 -25.66 -7.67
C PHE A 680 -21.62 -24.64 -6.54
N THR A 681 -20.80 -23.59 -6.70
CA THR A 681 -20.74 -22.46 -5.77
C THR A 681 -20.95 -21.14 -6.50
N TYR A 682 -21.23 -20.09 -5.73
CA TYR A 682 -21.34 -18.72 -6.19
C TYR A 682 -20.55 -17.80 -5.25
N GLU A 683 -20.13 -16.67 -5.78
CA GLU A 683 -19.41 -15.64 -5.03
C GLU A 683 -20.40 -14.85 -4.15
N THR A 684 -20.08 -14.73 -2.88
CA THR A 684 -20.81 -13.88 -1.92
C THR A 684 -20.15 -12.52 -1.80
N ASP A 685 -20.90 -11.52 -1.33
CA ASP A 685 -20.40 -10.15 -1.08
C ASP A 685 -19.15 -10.07 -0.17
N ASP A 686 -18.90 -11.10 0.65
CA ASP A 686 -17.71 -11.22 1.52
C ASP A 686 -16.50 -11.91 0.81
N TYR A 687 -16.46 -11.92 -0.53
CA TYR A 687 -15.43 -12.59 -1.37
C TYR A 687 -15.18 -14.06 -1.02
N ARG A 688 -16.25 -14.79 -0.71
CA ARG A 688 -16.24 -16.22 -0.36
C ARG A 688 -17.12 -17.00 -1.31
N CYS A 689 -16.83 -18.29 -1.47
CA CYS A 689 -17.67 -19.17 -2.28
C CYS A 689 -18.67 -19.95 -1.41
N SER A 690 -19.95 -19.74 -1.67
CA SER A 690 -21.06 -20.45 -1.01
C SER A 690 -21.76 -21.41 -1.97
N ALA A 691 -22.38 -22.47 -1.45
CA ALA A 691 -23.00 -23.51 -2.27
C ALA A 691 -24.27 -23.01 -2.98
N CYS A 692 -24.41 -23.39 -4.25
CA CYS A 692 -25.66 -23.27 -5.00
C CYS A 692 -26.72 -24.24 -4.48
N HIS A 693 -27.99 -23.98 -4.84
CA HIS A 693 -29.05 -24.98 -4.66
C HIS A 693 -28.71 -26.30 -5.39
N ASN A 694 -29.15 -27.43 -4.84
CA ASN A 694 -28.77 -28.77 -5.31
C ASN A 694 -29.19 -29.11 -6.75
N SER A 695 -30.15 -28.38 -7.33
CA SER A 695 -30.54 -28.54 -8.74
C SER A 695 -29.71 -27.68 -9.70
N CYS A 696 -28.99 -26.66 -9.20
CA CYS A 696 -28.14 -25.80 -10.02
C CYS A 696 -26.73 -26.41 -10.19
N GLU A 697 -26.17 -26.24 -11.37
CA GLU A 697 -24.74 -26.44 -11.66
C GLU A 697 -23.97 -25.14 -11.41
N THR A 698 -24.51 -24.00 -11.83
CA THR A 698 -24.04 -22.66 -11.48
C THR A 698 -25.21 -21.76 -11.08
N CYS A 699 -24.96 -20.76 -10.25
CA CYS A 699 -26.01 -19.90 -9.69
C CYS A 699 -25.49 -18.49 -9.38
N SER A 700 -26.42 -17.55 -9.21
CA SER A 700 -26.13 -16.20 -8.69
C SER A 700 -26.45 -16.06 -7.20
N GLY A 701 -26.95 -17.14 -6.57
CA GLY A 701 -27.33 -17.15 -5.17
C GLY A 701 -27.80 -18.52 -4.70
N PRO A 702 -28.16 -18.66 -3.40
CA PRO A 702 -28.42 -19.96 -2.78
C PRO A 702 -29.84 -20.49 -3.06
N GLN A 703 -30.75 -19.65 -3.58
CA GLN A 703 -32.15 -20.01 -3.75
C GLN A 703 -32.39 -20.83 -5.02
N GLU A 704 -33.45 -21.66 -5.01
CA GLU A 704 -33.82 -22.52 -6.15
C GLU A 704 -34.12 -21.74 -7.45
N ASN A 705 -34.57 -20.47 -7.33
CA ASN A 705 -34.86 -19.57 -8.46
C ASN A 705 -33.67 -18.72 -8.91
N GLN A 706 -32.47 -18.98 -8.39
CA GLN A 706 -31.24 -18.26 -8.74
C GLN A 706 -30.26 -19.15 -9.52
N CYS A 707 -30.74 -20.23 -10.15
CA CYS A 707 -29.92 -21.06 -11.02
C CYS A 707 -29.64 -20.37 -12.36
N ILE A 708 -28.37 -20.40 -12.76
CA ILE A 708 -27.90 -19.94 -14.08
C ILE A 708 -27.75 -21.13 -15.03
N THR A 709 -27.23 -22.26 -14.54
CA THR A 709 -27.21 -23.52 -15.30
C THR A 709 -27.67 -24.66 -14.42
N CYS A 710 -28.23 -25.69 -15.04
CA CYS A 710 -28.80 -26.83 -14.35
C CYS A 710 -27.87 -28.04 -14.39
N ARG A 711 -27.84 -28.80 -13.29
CA ARG A 711 -27.12 -30.09 -13.24
C ARG A 711 -27.62 -31.03 -14.33
N SER A 712 -26.76 -31.95 -14.76
CA SER A 712 -27.12 -32.98 -15.73
C SER A 712 -28.43 -33.70 -15.35
N GLY A 713 -29.38 -33.75 -16.28
CA GLY A 713 -30.72 -34.33 -16.07
C GLY A 713 -31.81 -33.35 -15.63
N TYR A 714 -31.47 -32.07 -15.39
CA TYR A 714 -32.43 -30.99 -15.12
C TYR A 714 -32.52 -30.01 -16.30
N TYR A 715 -33.65 -29.29 -16.39
CA TYR A 715 -33.98 -28.33 -17.45
C TYR A 715 -34.29 -26.96 -16.87
N ALA A 716 -33.66 -25.92 -17.42
CA ALA A 716 -33.82 -24.54 -16.95
C ALA A 716 -35.18 -23.93 -17.38
N LEU A 717 -35.83 -23.23 -16.45
CA LEU A 717 -37.03 -22.42 -16.67
C LEU A 717 -37.11 -21.31 -15.61
N ASN A 718 -37.08 -20.03 -16.04
CA ASN A 718 -37.23 -18.85 -15.16
C ASN A 718 -36.32 -18.88 -13.91
N GLY A 719 -35.04 -19.19 -14.08
CA GLY A 719 -34.06 -19.26 -12.99
C GLY A 719 -34.16 -20.51 -12.11
N LYS A 720 -35.09 -21.44 -12.40
CA LYS A 720 -35.24 -22.73 -11.70
C LYS A 720 -34.82 -23.90 -12.57
N CYS A 721 -34.38 -24.98 -11.93
CA CYS A 721 -33.99 -26.22 -12.58
C CYS A 721 -34.96 -27.36 -12.26
N PHE A 722 -35.66 -27.87 -13.28
CA PHE A 722 -36.68 -28.91 -13.13
C PHE A 722 -36.21 -30.25 -13.68
N LYS A 723 -36.52 -31.36 -12.99
CA LYS A 723 -36.26 -32.71 -13.50
C LYS A 723 -37.22 -33.10 -14.64
N ALA A 724 -38.46 -32.60 -14.57
CA ALA A 724 -39.48 -32.69 -15.60
C ALA A 724 -40.15 -31.30 -15.74
N CYS A 725 -40.30 -30.82 -16.98
CA CYS A 725 -40.90 -29.52 -17.24
C CYS A 725 -42.40 -29.52 -16.88
N PRO A 726 -42.94 -28.40 -16.36
CA PRO A 726 -44.36 -28.28 -16.01
C PRO A 726 -45.25 -28.32 -17.25
N ASP A 727 -46.55 -28.55 -17.05
CA ASP A 727 -47.56 -28.51 -18.12
C ASP A 727 -47.48 -27.19 -18.91
N GLY A 728 -47.72 -27.27 -20.22
CA GLY A 728 -47.46 -26.18 -21.15
C GLY A 728 -45.99 -26.06 -21.59
N TYR A 729 -45.07 -26.90 -21.07
CA TYR A 729 -43.66 -26.96 -21.51
C TYR A 729 -43.20 -28.40 -21.77
N TYR A 730 -42.18 -28.58 -22.62
CA TYR A 730 -41.51 -29.86 -22.86
C TYR A 730 -40.00 -29.75 -22.65
N SER A 731 -39.37 -30.87 -22.30
CA SER A 731 -37.93 -30.96 -22.03
C SER A 731 -37.12 -31.03 -23.31
N ASN A 732 -36.37 -29.96 -23.61
CA ASN A 732 -35.49 -29.94 -24.78
C ASN A 732 -34.08 -30.39 -24.40
N LYS A 733 -33.75 -31.66 -24.68
CA LYS A 733 -32.42 -32.25 -24.39
C LYS A 733 -31.26 -31.51 -25.05
N LYS A 734 -31.48 -30.88 -26.20
CA LYS A 734 -30.44 -30.14 -26.92
C LYS A 734 -30.15 -28.80 -26.25
N ARG A 735 -31.18 -28.11 -25.72
CA ARG A 735 -31.03 -26.80 -25.07
C ARG A 735 -30.83 -26.89 -23.55
N ARG A 736 -31.12 -28.05 -22.94
CA ARG A 736 -31.19 -28.23 -21.47
C ARG A 736 -32.13 -27.23 -20.79
N GLU A 737 -33.24 -26.91 -21.47
CA GLU A 737 -34.24 -25.92 -21.09
C GLU A 737 -35.65 -26.47 -21.30
N CYS A 738 -36.62 -25.91 -20.58
CA CYS A 738 -38.04 -26.15 -20.81
C CYS A 738 -38.55 -25.22 -21.90
N MET A 739 -39.00 -25.80 -23.02
CA MET A 739 -39.55 -25.05 -24.14
C MET A 739 -41.07 -25.07 -24.06
N ARG A 740 -41.72 -23.92 -24.24
CA ARG A 740 -43.18 -23.84 -24.22
C ARG A 740 -43.80 -24.62 -25.38
N CYS A 741 -44.98 -25.19 -25.13
CA CYS A 741 -45.79 -25.84 -26.15
C CYS A 741 -46.34 -24.82 -27.15
N SER A 742 -46.67 -25.29 -28.36
CA SER A 742 -47.35 -24.47 -29.37
C SER A 742 -48.66 -23.88 -28.83
N PRO A 743 -49.12 -22.72 -29.34
CA PRO A 743 -50.39 -22.11 -28.93
C PRO A 743 -51.57 -23.11 -28.98
N GLY A 744 -52.45 -23.05 -27.96
CA GLY A 744 -53.61 -23.96 -27.81
C GLY A 744 -53.29 -25.37 -27.28
N CYS A 745 -52.01 -25.68 -27.04
CA CYS A 745 -51.58 -26.98 -26.52
C CYS A 745 -51.42 -27.00 -24.99
N ALA A 746 -52.00 -28.00 -24.33
CA ALA A 746 -51.89 -28.22 -22.89
C ALA A 746 -50.64 -29.03 -22.50
N THR A 747 -50.35 -30.12 -23.21
CA THR A 747 -49.11 -30.92 -23.00
C THR A 747 -48.48 -31.26 -24.34
N CYS A 748 -47.14 -31.26 -24.43
CA CYS A 748 -46.41 -31.47 -25.68
C CYS A 748 -45.08 -32.20 -25.48
N ASN A 749 -44.49 -32.65 -26.59
CA ASN A 749 -43.11 -33.14 -26.65
C ASN A 749 -42.36 -32.49 -27.83
N SER A 750 -41.12 -32.92 -28.08
CA SER A 750 -40.30 -32.38 -29.18
C SER A 750 -40.86 -32.66 -30.59
N ALA A 751 -41.87 -33.53 -30.74
CA ALA A 751 -42.49 -33.89 -32.01
C ALA A 751 -43.84 -33.19 -32.26
N GLY A 752 -44.44 -32.54 -31.26
CA GLY A 752 -45.70 -31.82 -31.40
C GLY A 752 -46.54 -31.82 -30.13
N CYS A 753 -47.78 -31.34 -30.25
CA CYS A 753 -48.74 -31.33 -29.16
C CYS A 753 -49.31 -32.74 -28.90
N LEU A 754 -49.53 -33.08 -27.62
CA LEU A 754 -50.13 -34.33 -27.17
C LEU A 754 -51.59 -34.15 -26.77
N THR A 755 -51.90 -33.09 -26.01
CA THR A 755 -53.27 -32.75 -25.61
C THR A 755 -53.53 -31.26 -25.81
N CYS A 756 -54.71 -30.92 -26.34
CA CYS A 756 -55.13 -29.54 -26.57
C CYS A 756 -55.91 -28.97 -25.37
N GLN A 757 -55.94 -27.64 -25.27
CA GLN A 757 -56.82 -26.93 -24.33
C GLN A 757 -58.29 -27.09 -24.76
N SER A 758 -59.25 -26.80 -23.87
CA SER A 758 -60.69 -27.15 -24.04
C SER A 758 -61.34 -26.70 -25.35
N ASP A 759 -60.82 -25.64 -25.98
CA ASP A 759 -61.40 -25.03 -27.18
C ASP A 759 -60.70 -25.47 -28.48
N PHE A 760 -59.76 -26.41 -28.39
CA PHE A 760 -58.89 -26.83 -29.48
C PHE A 760 -58.92 -28.35 -29.71
N GLU A 761 -58.83 -28.75 -30.97
CA GLU A 761 -58.73 -30.13 -31.43
C GLU A 761 -57.37 -30.42 -32.06
N LEU A 762 -56.83 -31.61 -31.83
CA LEU A 762 -55.53 -32.03 -32.35
C LEU A 762 -55.67 -32.46 -33.82
N ASN A 763 -54.99 -31.78 -34.73
CA ASN A 763 -54.99 -32.15 -36.15
C ASN A 763 -54.00 -33.31 -36.45
N LYS A 764 -54.06 -33.85 -37.69
CA LYS A 764 -53.18 -34.95 -38.16
C LYS A 764 -51.67 -34.60 -38.18
N LYS A 765 -51.31 -33.34 -37.94
CA LYS A 765 -49.91 -32.84 -37.86
C LYS A 765 -49.51 -32.52 -36.41
N ASN A 766 -50.25 -33.03 -35.41
CA ASN A 766 -50.01 -32.81 -33.98
C ASN A 766 -49.98 -31.32 -33.57
N LYS A 767 -50.81 -30.48 -34.21
CA LYS A 767 -51.05 -29.08 -33.83
C LYS A 767 -52.49 -28.88 -33.38
N CYS A 768 -52.69 -28.05 -32.37
CA CYS A 768 -54.00 -27.68 -31.88
C CYS A 768 -54.62 -26.60 -32.78
N VAL A 769 -55.82 -26.87 -33.28
CA VAL A 769 -56.63 -25.90 -34.05
C VAL A 769 -57.97 -25.75 -33.35
N ARG A 770 -58.60 -24.58 -33.35
CA ARG A 770 -59.92 -24.40 -32.72
C ARG A 770 -60.94 -25.38 -33.30
N ALA A 771 -61.81 -25.94 -32.46
CA ALA A 771 -62.87 -26.86 -32.86
C ALA A 771 -63.73 -26.25 -33.99
N GLY A 772 -63.85 -26.93 -35.13
CA GLY A 772 -64.53 -26.43 -36.35
C GLY A 772 -63.63 -25.71 -37.38
N GLY A 773 -62.38 -25.38 -37.04
CA GLY A 773 -61.45 -24.64 -37.92
C GLY A 773 -61.01 -25.37 -39.20
N LEU A 774 -61.19 -26.69 -39.28
CA LEU A 774 -60.91 -27.50 -40.48
C LEU A 774 -61.88 -27.24 -41.64
N GLN A 775 -62.99 -26.52 -41.39
CA GLN A 775 -64.00 -26.18 -42.41
C GLN A 775 -63.68 -24.87 -43.15
N CYS A 776 -62.73 -24.06 -42.64
CA CYS A 776 -62.37 -22.77 -43.22
C CYS A 776 -61.21 -22.88 -44.22
N LYS A 777 -61.23 -22.04 -45.26
CA LYS A 777 -60.12 -21.92 -46.23
C LYS A 777 -58.88 -21.31 -45.56
N ILE A 778 -57.70 -21.61 -46.10
CA ILE A 778 -56.41 -20.99 -45.68
C ILE A 778 -56.57 -19.47 -45.69
N GLY A 779 -56.19 -18.81 -44.59
CA GLY A 779 -56.37 -17.37 -44.37
C GLY A 779 -57.64 -16.97 -43.62
N ASN A 780 -58.47 -17.92 -43.17
CA ASN A 780 -59.65 -17.67 -42.32
C ASN A 780 -59.64 -18.55 -41.05
N TYR A 781 -60.23 -18.06 -39.95
CA TYR A 781 -60.47 -18.80 -38.70
C TYR A 781 -61.97 -18.94 -38.39
N TRP A 782 -62.32 -19.91 -37.56
CA TRP A 782 -63.70 -20.19 -37.15
C TRP A 782 -64.04 -19.49 -35.82
N ASN A 783 -65.11 -18.69 -35.80
CA ASN A 783 -65.58 -17.97 -34.59
C ASN A 783 -66.82 -18.63 -33.94
N GLY A 784 -67.12 -19.89 -34.26
CA GLY A 784 -68.30 -20.59 -33.74
C GLY A 784 -69.55 -20.54 -34.65
N SER A 785 -69.63 -19.59 -35.60
CA SER A 785 -70.73 -19.49 -36.57
C SER A 785 -70.28 -19.33 -38.04
N ASP A 786 -69.22 -18.56 -38.29
CA ASP A 786 -68.73 -18.23 -39.64
C ASP A 786 -67.18 -18.29 -39.72
N CYS A 787 -66.67 -18.45 -40.95
CA CYS A 787 -65.25 -18.36 -41.27
C CYS A 787 -64.84 -16.90 -41.52
N ILE A 788 -64.13 -16.29 -40.58
CA ILE A 788 -63.68 -14.89 -40.62
C ILE A 788 -62.24 -14.85 -41.12
N LYS A 789 -61.88 -13.82 -41.91
CA LYS A 789 -60.51 -13.64 -42.41
C LYS A 789 -59.53 -13.36 -41.27
N CYS A 790 -58.34 -13.96 -41.34
CA CYS A 790 -57.23 -13.67 -40.44
C CYS A 790 -56.84 -12.19 -40.50
N HIS A 791 -56.17 -11.72 -39.45
CA HIS A 791 -55.50 -10.42 -39.47
C HIS A 791 -54.56 -10.31 -40.68
N GLY A 792 -54.47 -9.12 -41.28
CA GLY A 792 -53.77 -8.93 -42.57
C GLY A 792 -52.27 -9.23 -42.54
N THR A 793 -51.67 -9.39 -41.36
CA THR A 793 -50.27 -9.79 -41.16
C THR A 793 -50.06 -11.31 -41.12
N CYS A 794 -51.13 -12.10 -40.89
CA CYS A 794 -51.05 -13.56 -40.78
C CYS A 794 -51.43 -14.24 -42.10
N GLU A 795 -50.69 -15.28 -42.50
CA GLU A 795 -51.09 -16.17 -43.60
C GLU A 795 -52.09 -17.22 -43.13
N THR A 796 -51.89 -17.77 -41.93
CA THR A 796 -52.86 -18.61 -41.22
C THR A 796 -52.96 -18.17 -39.77
N CYS A 797 -54.12 -18.36 -39.12
CA CYS A 797 -54.39 -17.87 -37.77
C CYS A 797 -55.35 -18.81 -37.02
N PHE A 798 -55.40 -18.69 -35.70
CA PHE A 798 -56.42 -19.33 -34.85
C PHE A 798 -57.45 -18.33 -34.31
N GLY A 799 -57.28 -17.04 -34.63
CA GLY A 799 -58.16 -15.96 -34.24
C GLY A 799 -57.98 -14.71 -35.13
N GLY A 800 -58.64 -13.62 -34.77
CA GLY A 800 -58.74 -12.41 -35.61
C GLY A 800 -57.71 -11.33 -35.28
N ASP A 801 -57.02 -11.45 -34.15
CA ASP A 801 -56.09 -10.42 -33.68
C ASP A 801 -54.69 -10.59 -34.28
N GLU A 802 -53.88 -9.52 -34.23
CA GLU A 802 -52.51 -9.50 -34.74
C GLU A 802 -51.55 -10.46 -34.00
N GLU A 803 -51.96 -10.96 -32.82
CA GLU A 803 -51.23 -11.90 -31.98
C GLU A 803 -51.75 -13.34 -32.08
N GLU A 804 -52.66 -13.63 -33.02
CA GLU A 804 -53.28 -14.95 -33.18
C GLU A 804 -52.86 -15.67 -34.48
N CYS A 805 -51.67 -15.35 -35.00
CA CYS A 805 -51.08 -15.96 -36.19
C CYS A 805 -50.49 -17.37 -35.93
N LEU A 806 -50.59 -18.24 -36.94
CA LEU A 806 -49.98 -19.57 -37.01
C LEU A 806 -48.86 -19.67 -38.07
N THR A 807 -48.94 -18.88 -39.15
CA THR A 807 -47.89 -18.69 -40.17
C THR A 807 -47.96 -17.26 -40.72
N CYS A 808 -46.87 -16.80 -41.34
CA CYS A 808 -46.68 -15.41 -41.79
C CYS A 808 -46.40 -15.32 -43.29
N HIS A 809 -46.77 -14.20 -43.90
CA HIS A 809 -46.42 -13.91 -45.29
C HIS A 809 -44.95 -13.51 -45.44
N GLU A 810 -44.24 -13.99 -46.46
CA GLU A 810 -42.87 -13.54 -46.75
C GLU A 810 -42.85 -12.05 -47.09
N PRO A 811 -41.89 -11.24 -46.56
CA PRO A 811 -40.67 -11.62 -45.85
C PRO A 811 -40.76 -11.53 -44.30
N THR A 812 -41.95 -11.65 -43.70
CA THR A 812 -42.12 -11.55 -42.24
C THR A 812 -41.90 -12.89 -41.52
N PHE A 813 -41.51 -12.83 -40.25
CA PHE A 813 -41.15 -13.97 -39.42
C PHE A 813 -42.20 -14.22 -38.33
N LEU A 814 -42.50 -15.48 -38.05
CA LEU A 814 -43.40 -15.83 -36.95
C LEU A 814 -42.63 -15.78 -35.61
N GLU A 815 -42.99 -14.86 -34.74
CA GLU A 815 -42.52 -14.77 -33.36
C GLU A 815 -43.68 -15.11 -32.42
N TRP A 816 -43.61 -16.28 -31.78
CA TRP A 816 -44.73 -16.88 -31.02
C TRP A 816 -46.01 -17.09 -31.82
N SER A 817 -46.84 -16.05 -31.89
CA SER A 817 -48.13 -16.01 -32.58
C SER A 817 -48.35 -14.66 -33.29
N ARG A 818 -47.29 -13.88 -33.49
CA ARG A 818 -47.31 -12.60 -34.20
C ARG A 818 -46.33 -12.63 -35.37
N CYS A 819 -46.67 -11.98 -36.47
CA CYS A 819 -45.78 -11.81 -37.61
C CYS A 819 -45.01 -10.50 -37.51
N VAL A 820 -43.68 -10.57 -37.47
CA VAL A 820 -42.78 -9.41 -37.29
C VAL A 820 -41.84 -9.25 -38.49
N PRO A 821 -41.46 -8.02 -38.87
CA PRO A 821 -40.56 -7.78 -40.00
C PRO A 821 -39.10 -8.19 -39.72
N ALA A 822 -38.70 -8.22 -38.44
CA ALA A 822 -37.44 -8.74 -37.95
C ALA A 822 -37.66 -9.30 -36.54
N CYS A 823 -36.89 -10.33 -36.16
CA CYS A 823 -37.00 -10.92 -34.82
C CYS A 823 -36.61 -9.90 -33.73
N SER A 824 -37.38 -9.87 -32.65
CA SER A 824 -37.13 -9.02 -31.50
C SER A 824 -35.83 -9.39 -30.77
N VAL A 825 -35.32 -8.47 -29.95
CA VAL A 825 -34.20 -8.74 -29.02
C VAL A 825 -34.52 -10.00 -28.20
N GLY A 826 -33.57 -10.94 -28.12
CA GLY A 826 -33.77 -12.24 -27.49
C GLY A 826 -34.24 -13.36 -28.42
N TYR A 827 -34.35 -13.10 -29.73
CA TYR A 827 -34.69 -14.10 -30.75
C TYR A 827 -33.74 -14.04 -31.94
N TYR A 828 -33.50 -15.17 -32.60
CA TYR A 828 -32.76 -15.26 -33.86
C TYR A 828 -33.62 -15.92 -34.95
N ASN A 829 -33.33 -15.58 -36.20
CA ASN A 829 -34.04 -16.13 -37.35
C ASN A 829 -33.58 -17.57 -37.65
N ASP A 830 -34.54 -18.50 -37.66
CA ASP A 830 -34.36 -19.87 -38.15
C ASP A 830 -35.49 -20.22 -39.14
N HIS A 831 -35.19 -20.22 -40.43
CA HIS A 831 -36.09 -20.65 -41.52
C HIS A 831 -37.54 -20.10 -41.40
N ALA A 832 -37.69 -18.77 -41.39
CA ALA A 832 -38.96 -18.03 -41.31
C ALA A 832 -39.67 -18.01 -39.93
N THR A 833 -39.01 -18.50 -38.88
CA THR A 833 -39.50 -18.43 -37.48
C THR A 833 -38.47 -17.77 -36.58
N CYS A 834 -38.92 -16.91 -35.67
CA CYS A 834 -38.09 -16.32 -34.63
C CYS A 834 -37.98 -17.30 -33.46
N VAL A 835 -36.79 -17.86 -33.25
CA VAL A 835 -36.50 -18.81 -32.18
C VAL A 835 -35.84 -18.07 -31.02
N PRO A 836 -36.28 -18.27 -29.76
CA PRO A 836 -35.68 -17.57 -28.63
C PRO A 836 -34.21 -17.98 -28.45
N CYS A 837 -33.40 -17.04 -27.97
CA CYS A 837 -32.06 -17.29 -27.49
C CYS A 837 -32.08 -18.24 -26.27
N VAL A 838 -30.93 -18.85 -25.96
CA VAL A 838 -30.75 -19.60 -24.71
C VAL A 838 -30.93 -18.64 -23.52
N HIS A 839 -31.47 -19.10 -22.40
CA HIS A 839 -31.89 -18.24 -21.28
C HIS A 839 -30.76 -17.41 -20.64
N THR A 840 -29.49 -17.81 -20.86
CA THR A 840 -28.29 -17.09 -20.43
C THR A 840 -27.91 -15.92 -21.36
N CYS A 841 -28.59 -15.79 -22.49
CA CYS A 841 -28.23 -14.89 -23.58
C CYS A 841 -29.33 -13.86 -23.85
N GLN A 842 -28.96 -12.59 -23.91
CA GLN A 842 -29.87 -11.48 -24.23
C GLN A 842 -29.99 -11.26 -25.74
N GLU A 843 -28.89 -11.35 -26.48
CA GLU A 843 -28.87 -11.23 -27.95
C GLU A 843 -28.05 -12.36 -28.58
N CYS A 844 -28.59 -13.01 -29.61
CA CYS A 844 -27.92 -14.11 -30.29
C CYS A 844 -28.13 -14.06 -31.80
N ILE A 845 -27.14 -14.57 -32.55
CA ILE A 845 -27.19 -14.72 -34.01
C ILE A 845 -27.59 -16.15 -34.38
N SER A 846 -27.28 -17.12 -33.52
CA SER A 846 -27.72 -18.51 -33.64
C SER A 846 -27.80 -19.15 -32.27
N ARG A 847 -28.32 -20.38 -32.21
CA ARG A 847 -28.36 -21.17 -30.97
C ARG A 847 -27.02 -21.25 -30.23
N ALA A 848 -25.90 -21.33 -30.95
CA ALA A 848 -24.56 -21.52 -30.36
C ALA A 848 -23.73 -20.23 -30.33
N ASN A 849 -24.30 -19.10 -30.77
CA ASN A 849 -23.57 -17.84 -30.89
C ASN A 849 -24.38 -16.70 -30.28
N CYS A 850 -24.13 -16.48 -29.00
CA CYS A 850 -24.58 -15.33 -28.24
C CYS A 850 -23.63 -14.14 -28.48
N THR A 851 -24.18 -12.94 -28.60
CA THR A 851 -23.44 -11.68 -28.74
C THR A 851 -23.54 -10.80 -27.52
N VAL A 852 -24.62 -10.89 -26.74
CA VAL A 852 -24.81 -10.14 -25.49
C VAL A 852 -25.39 -11.06 -24.43
N CYS A 853 -24.74 -11.15 -23.28
CA CYS A 853 -25.14 -12.00 -22.17
C CYS A 853 -26.11 -11.30 -21.22
N GLN A 854 -26.98 -12.10 -20.57
CA GLN A 854 -27.81 -11.59 -19.47
C GLN A 854 -26.90 -11.18 -18.30
N PRO A 855 -27.01 -9.97 -17.72
CA PRO A 855 -26.23 -9.60 -16.54
C PRO A 855 -26.49 -10.55 -15.36
N PRO A 856 -25.47 -11.00 -14.60
CA PRO A 856 -24.04 -10.62 -14.63
C PRO A 856 -23.13 -11.58 -15.43
N LEU A 857 -23.65 -12.31 -16.43
CA LEU A 857 -22.87 -13.32 -17.16
C LEU A 857 -21.85 -12.72 -18.13
N LEU A 858 -20.75 -13.43 -18.32
CA LEU A 858 -19.61 -13.04 -19.13
C LEU A 858 -19.65 -13.76 -20.48
N LEU A 859 -19.41 -13.01 -21.56
CA LEU A 859 -19.33 -13.57 -22.90
C LEU A 859 -17.97 -14.21 -23.16
N GLN A 860 -17.97 -15.49 -23.56
CA GLN A 860 -16.77 -16.20 -23.97
C GLN A 860 -17.05 -17.08 -25.19
N SER A 861 -16.43 -16.76 -26.33
CA SER A 861 -16.52 -17.55 -27.58
C SER A 861 -17.96 -17.86 -28.04
N GLY A 862 -18.89 -16.92 -27.87
CA GLY A 862 -20.30 -17.10 -28.26
C GLY A 862 -21.18 -17.78 -27.20
N GLU A 863 -20.64 -18.10 -26.03
CA GLU A 863 -21.39 -18.65 -24.89
C GLU A 863 -21.34 -17.69 -23.69
N CYS A 864 -22.44 -17.63 -22.93
CA CYS A 864 -22.50 -16.86 -21.69
C CYS A 864 -22.21 -17.74 -20.49
N ARG A 865 -21.25 -17.34 -19.68
CA ARG A 865 -20.77 -18.11 -18.53
C ARG A 865 -20.79 -17.25 -17.27
N PRO A 866 -21.06 -17.83 -16.10
CA PRO A 866 -21.00 -17.09 -14.84
C PRO A 866 -19.56 -16.74 -14.44
N THR A 867 -18.60 -17.58 -14.82
CA THR A 867 -17.17 -17.42 -14.56
C THR A 867 -16.38 -17.79 -15.81
N CYS A 868 -15.26 -17.09 -16.04
CA CYS A 868 -14.41 -17.37 -17.17
C CYS A 868 -13.76 -18.75 -17.05
N ALA A 869 -13.57 -19.42 -18.20
CA ALA A 869 -12.84 -20.69 -18.22
C ALA A 869 -11.38 -20.49 -17.78
N ALA A 870 -10.74 -21.56 -17.30
CA ALA A 870 -9.30 -21.54 -17.01
C ALA A 870 -8.49 -21.01 -18.20
N GLY A 871 -7.48 -20.18 -17.91
CA GLY A 871 -6.72 -19.44 -18.91
C GLY A 871 -7.39 -18.15 -19.39
N TYR A 872 -8.48 -17.71 -18.76
CA TYR A 872 -9.16 -16.45 -19.05
C TYR A 872 -9.53 -15.70 -17.74
N TYR A 873 -9.59 -14.38 -17.80
CA TYR A 873 -10.04 -13.49 -16.72
C TYR A 873 -11.23 -12.63 -17.17
N SER A 874 -11.97 -12.08 -16.20
CA SER A 874 -13.12 -11.21 -16.45
C SER A 874 -12.66 -9.81 -16.84
N ASP A 875 -13.10 -9.34 -18.00
CA ASP A 875 -12.78 -8.02 -18.56
C ASP A 875 -14.06 -7.39 -19.12
N ILE A 876 -14.67 -6.50 -18.32
CA ILE A 876 -15.87 -5.71 -18.64
C ILE A 876 -16.93 -6.52 -19.42
N GLY A 877 -17.55 -7.51 -18.75
CA GLY A 877 -18.62 -8.32 -19.34
C GLY A 877 -18.18 -9.39 -20.35
N THR A 878 -16.87 -9.54 -20.58
CA THR A 878 -16.30 -10.55 -21.48
C THR A 878 -15.14 -11.31 -20.81
N CYS A 879 -14.78 -12.48 -21.35
CA CYS A 879 -13.63 -13.25 -20.87
C CYS A 879 -12.42 -13.06 -21.79
N SER A 880 -11.38 -12.41 -21.26
CA SER A 880 -10.10 -12.15 -21.94
C SER A 880 -9.05 -13.20 -21.56
N LYS A 881 -8.08 -13.50 -22.43
CA LYS A 881 -7.06 -14.54 -22.17
C LYS A 881 -6.03 -14.10 -21.13
N CYS A 882 -5.62 -15.03 -20.27
CA CYS A 882 -4.46 -14.89 -19.41
C CYS A 882 -3.16 -14.83 -20.20
N TYR A 883 -2.11 -14.32 -19.56
CA TYR A 883 -0.75 -14.46 -20.06
C TYR A 883 -0.36 -15.95 -20.19
N LEU A 884 0.45 -16.29 -21.21
CA LEU A 884 0.68 -17.68 -21.65
C LEU A 884 1.27 -18.60 -20.57
N SER A 885 2.03 -18.06 -19.61
CA SER A 885 2.60 -18.83 -18.51
C SER A 885 1.63 -19.11 -17.36
N CYS A 886 0.47 -18.43 -17.32
CA CYS A 886 -0.52 -18.62 -16.27
C CYS A 886 -1.53 -19.71 -16.62
N MET A 887 -1.90 -20.54 -15.64
CA MET A 887 -3.04 -21.45 -15.77
C MET A 887 -4.37 -20.75 -15.45
N THR A 888 -4.40 -19.90 -14.42
CA THR A 888 -5.48 -18.95 -14.14
C THR A 888 -4.87 -17.60 -13.79
N CYS A 889 -5.62 -16.52 -13.98
CA CYS A 889 -5.13 -15.16 -13.76
C CYS A 889 -6.26 -14.24 -13.28
N SER A 890 -5.88 -13.15 -12.62
CA SER A 890 -6.78 -12.04 -12.28
C SER A 890 -6.76 -10.94 -13.35
N GLY A 891 -5.77 -10.96 -14.25
CA GLY A 891 -5.62 -9.97 -15.31
C GLY A 891 -4.69 -10.41 -16.45
N PRO A 892 -4.44 -9.52 -17.43
CA PRO A 892 -3.72 -9.86 -18.66
C PRO A 892 -2.20 -9.96 -18.51
N ARG A 893 -1.62 -9.44 -17.42
CA ARG A 893 -0.16 -9.35 -17.27
C ARG A 893 0.47 -10.66 -16.78
N ARG A 894 1.78 -10.77 -16.99
CA ARG A 894 2.58 -11.93 -16.58
C ARG A 894 2.67 -12.12 -15.06
N ASP A 895 2.56 -11.03 -14.30
CA ASP A 895 2.59 -10.95 -12.83
C ASP A 895 1.19 -11.02 -12.19
N GLN A 896 0.17 -11.35 -12.97
CA GLN A 896 -1.22 -11.50 -12.51
C GLN A 896 -1.69 -12.96 -12.56
N CYS A 897 -0.76 -13.91 -12.53
CA CYS A 897 -1.09 -15.33 -12.44
C CYS A 897 -1.61 -15.67 -11.04
N VAL A 898 -2.74 -16.37 -11.00
CA VAL A 898 -3.33 -16.92 -9.76
C VAL A 898 -2.93 -18.39 -9.56
N SER A 899 -2.75 -19.14 -10.64
CA SER A 899 -2.22 -20.50 -10.60
C SER A 899 -1.33 -20.78 -11.80
N CYS A 900 -0.40 -21.72 -11.62
CA CYS A 900 0.58 -22.11 -12.62
C CYS A 900 0.31 -23.50 -13.19
N PRO A 901 0.78 -23.79 -14.42
CA PRO A 901 0.79 -25.14 -14.96
C PRO A 901 1.52 -26.12 -14.04
N ASN A 902 1.18 -27.41 -14.13
CA ASN A 902 1.80 -28.44 -13.28
C ASN A 902 3.33 -28.41 -13.37
N GLY A 903 3.99 -28.40 -12.20
CA GLY A 903 5.45 -28.35 -12.05
C GLY A 903 6.04 -26.93 -12.00
N TRP A 904 5.27 -25.91 -12.39
CA TRP A 904 5.70 -24.51 -12.33
C TRP A 904 5.37 -23.89 -10.97
N GLN A 905 6.20 -22.94 -10.55
CA GLN A 905 6.13 -22.25 -9.27
C GLN A 905 5.59 -20.84 -9.44
N LEU A 906 4.63 -20.46 -8.59
CA LEU A 906 4.09 -19.11 -8.55
C LEU A 906 4.93 -18.23 -7.63
N VAL A 907 5.56 -17.20 -8.17
CA VAL A 907 6.43 -16.28 -7.44
C VAL A 907 6.03 -14.86 -7.74
N ALA A 908 5.54 -14.13 -6.73
CA ALA A 908 5.09 -12.74 -6.86
C ALA A 908 4.12 -12.52 -8.05
N GLY A 909 3.16 -13.44 -8.23
CA GLY A 909 2.18 -13.38 -9.31
C GLY A 909 2.68 -13.86 -10.68
N GLU A 910 3.93 -14.31 -10.81
CA GLU A 910 4.50 -14.85 -12.05
C GLU A 910 4.77 -16.36 -11.95
N CYS A 911 4.52 -17.09 -13.04
CA CYS A 911 4.80 -18.53 -13.10
C CYS A 911 6.18 -18.81 -13.71
N PHE A 912 7.01 -19.58 -12.99
CA PHE A 912 8.33 -20.00 -13.45
C PHE A 912 8.47 -21.54 -13.44
N PRO A 913 9.22 -22.15 -14.39
CA PRO A 913 9.50 -23.58 -14.35
C PRO A 913 10.33 -24.02 -13.13
N GLU A 914 11.24 -23.15 -12.69
CA GLU A 914 12.11 -23.32 -11.52
C GLU A 914 12.15 -22.00 -10.75
N CYS A 915 12.55 -22.03 -9.47
CA CYS A 915 12.62 -20.80 -8.67
C CYS A 915 13.59 -19.78 -9.30
N PRO A 916 13.16 -18.51 -9.51
CA PRO A 916 14.00 -17.49 -10.11
C PRO A 916 15.18 -17.09 -9.21
N GLN A 917 16.16 -16.38 -9.76
CA GLN A 917 17.34 -15.94 -9.01
C GLN A 917 16.93 -15.12 -7.78
N GLY A 918 17.52 -15.44 -6.62
CA GLY A 918 17.13 -14.84 -5.35
C GLY A 918 15.97 -15.54 -4.66
N TYR A 919 15.58 -16.74 -5.12
CA TYR A 919 14.66 -17.65 -4.45
C TYR A 919 15.25 -19.06 -4.36
N TYR A 920 14.81 -19.84 -3.37
CA TYR A 920 15.13 -21.27 -3.23
C TYR A 920 13.84 -22.08 -3.11
N MET A 921 13.89 -23.35 -3.49
CA MET A 921 12.76 -24.27 -3.37
C MET A 921 12.65 -24.77 -1.93
N SER A 922 11.49 -24.60 -1.30
CA SER A 922 11.13 -25.20 -0.01
C SER A 922 9.92 -26.15 -0.17
N ASP A 923 9.51 -26.78 0.93
CA ASP A 923 8.29 -27.62 0.97
C ASP A 923 7.01 -26.83 0.66
N TYR A 924 7.07 -25.49 0.73
CA TYR A 924 5.96 -24.56 0.47
C TYR A 924 6.13 -23.77 -0.84
N GLY A 925 6.99 -24.23 -1.74
CA GLY A 925 7.29 -23.59 -3.02
C GLY A 925 8.50 -22.65 -2.95
N CYS A 926 8.57 -21.66 -3.86
CA CYS A 926 9.73 -20.78 -3.93
C CYS A 926 9.70 -19.70 -2.85
N GLN A 927 10.67 -19.77 -1.93
CA GLN A 927 10.86 -18.79 -0.87
C GLN A 927 12.02 -17.85 -1.23
N LYS A 928 11.89 -16.57 -0.86
CA LYS A 928 12.91 -15.57 -1.18
C LYS A 928 14.18 -15.89 -0.40
N CYS A 929 15.33 -15.75 -1.06
CA CYS A 929 16.62 -15.78 -0.42
C CYS A 929 16.73 -14.65 0.60
N HIS A 930 17.52 -14.91 1.64
CA HIS A 930 17.95 -13.90 2.57
C HIS A 930 18.53 -12.69 1.82
N HIS A 931 18.21 -11.47 2.25
CA HIS A 931 18.62 -10.23 1.57
C HIS A 931 20.15 -10.03 1.45
N TYR A 932 20.98 -10.63 2.34
CA TYR A 932 22.44 -10.69 2.17
C TYR A 932 22.91 -11.63 1.05
N CYS A 933 22.06 -12.54 0.58
CA CYS A 933 22.40 -13.49 -0.47
C CYS A 933 21.93 -12.97 -1.82
N ARG A 934 22.77 -13.14 -2.84
CA ARG A 934 22.33 -13.01 -4.24
C ARG A 934 21.64 -14.30 -4.73
N THR A 935 22.15 -15.45 -4.30
CA THR A 935 21.53 -16.78 -4.50
C THR A 935 21.70 -17.59 -3.23
N CYS A 936 20.81 -18.54 -2.99
CA CYS A 936 20.80 -19.34 -1.78
C CYS A 936 20.24 -20.75 -2.07
N LYS A 937 20.48 -21.67 -1.12
CA LYS A 937 20.00 -23.07 -1.18
C LYS A 937 19.01 -23.44 -0.07
N GLY A 938 18.65 -22.49 0.78
CA GLY A 938 17.85 -22.73 1.98
C GLY A 938 17.55 -21.44 2.73
N GLU A 939 16.87 -21.58 3.87
CA GLU A 939 16.50 -20.46 4.73
C GLU A 939 17.67 -19.82 5.48
N GLY A 940 17.62 -18.49 5.61
CA GLY A 940 18.52 -17.72 6.45
C GLY A 940 19.87 -17.33 5.82
N PRO A 941 20.66 -16.52 6.54
CA PRO A 941 21.85 -15.87 6.02
C PRO A 941 23.06 -16.79 5.81
N LEU A 942 23.05 -18.00 6.39
CA LEU A 942 24.12 -19.00 6.25
C LEU A 942 23.93 -19.93 5.04
N GLN A 943 22.82 -19.78 4.31
CA GLN A 943 22.51 -20.62 3.15
C GLN A 943 22.81 -19.92 1.83
N CYS A 944 23.60 -18.83 1.84
CA CYS A 944 24.01 -18.17 0.62
C CYS A 944 24.89 -19.10 -0.23
N THR A 945 24.63 -19.14 -1.52
CA THR A 945 25.46 -19.80 -2.53
C THR A 945 26.24 -18.80 -3.37
N SER A 946 25.81 -17.53 -3.40
CA SER A 946 26.55 -16.43 -3.99
C SER A 946 26.21 -15.10 -3.33
N CYS A 947 27.14 -14.16 -3.34
CA CYS A 947 26.97 -12.87 -2.69
C CYS A 947 26.67 -11.71 -3.65
N PRO A 948 26.03 -10.63 -3.15
CA PRO A 948 25.92 -9.37 -3.86
C PRO A 948 27.31 -8.81 -4.25
N PRO A 949 27.40 -7.88 -5.22
CA PRO A 949 28.68 -7.31 -5.64
C PRO A 949 29.47 -6.72 -4.47
N ARG A 950 30.78 -6.99 -4.41
CA ARG A 950 31.71 -6.57 -3.35
C ARG A 950 31.54 -7.26 -1.97
N ALA A 951 30.81 -8.38 -1.93
CA ALA A 951 30.79 -9.29 -0.80
C ALA A 951 31.41 -10.65 -1.18
N MET A 952 32.13 -11.25 -0.24
CA MET A 952 32.74 -12.58 -0.36
C MET A 952 31.87 -13.60 0.35
N LEU A 953 31.74 -14.79 -0.23
CA LEU A 953 31.07 -15.92 0.41
C LEU A 953 32.04 -16.61 1.36
N ASP A 954 31.71 -16.65 2.65
CA ASP A 954 32.48 -17.36 3.67
C ASP A 954 31.56 -18.24 4.52
N GLY A 955 31.79 -19.55 4.52
CA GLY A 955 31.00 -20.50 5.32
C GLY A 955 29.48 -20.50 5.03
N GLY A 956 29.05 -20.00 3.87
CA GLY A 956 27.63 -19.84 3.52
C GLY A 956 27.04 -18.47 3.89
N LEU A 957 27.82 -17.59 4.53
CA LEU A 957 27.47 -16.20 4.83
C LEU A 957 28.12 -15.25 3.82
N CYS A 958 27.40 -14.20 3.43
CA CYS A 958 27.98 -13.13 2.64
C CYS A 958 28.57 -12.04 3.53
N ILE A 959 29.89 -11.87 3.47
CA ILE A 959 30.64 -10.90 4.27
C ILE A 959 31.28 -9.84 3.39
N THR A 960 31.31 -8.59 3.85
CA THR A 960 32.04 -7.52 3.18
C THR A 960 33.53 -7.56 3.55
N CYS A 961 34.40 -7.14 2.64
CA CYS A 961 35.84 -7.14 2.91
C CYS A 961 36.21 -6.20 4.05
N LEU A 962 37.13 -6.67 4.90
CA LEU A 962 37.67 -5.91 6.04
C LEU A 962 38.27 -4.58 5.58
N SER A 963 38.29 -3.58 6.45
CA SER A 963 38.87 -2.25 6.15
C SER A 963 40.37 -2.28 5.80
N SER A 964 41.07 -3.37 6.10
CA SER A 964 42.46 -3.68 5.71
C SER A 964 42.58 -4.54 4.45
N GLN A 965 41.48 -4.81 3.76
CA GLN A 965 41.38 -5.66 2.58
C GLN A 965 40.59 -4.95 1.46
N TYR A 966 40.85 -5.31 0.21
CA TYR A 966 40.03 -4.88 -0.93
C TYR A 966 39.36 -6.10 -1.57
N PHE A 967 38.14 -5.90 -2.08
CA PHE A 967 37.46 -6.92 -2.87
C PHE A 967 38.15 -7.01 -4.23
N ASP A 968 38.79 -8.14 -4.52
CA ASP A 968 39.33 -8.41 -5.85
C ASP A 968 38.23 -9.01 -6.74
N PRO A 969 37.71 -8.27 -7.75
CA PRO A 969 36.64 -8.75 -8.60
C PRO A 969 37.04 -9.94 -9.49
N VAL A 970 38.34 -10.19 -9.67
CA VAL A 970 38.84 -11.31 -10.47
C VAL A 970 38.82 -12.60 -9.65
N THR A 971 39.26 -12.54 -8.39
CA THR A 971 39.30 -13.73 -7.51
C THR A 971 38.05 -13.89 -6.66
N GLN A 972 37.16 -12.88 -6.60
CA GLN A 972 35.99 -12.81 -5.70
C GLN A 972 36.35 -13.04 -4.22
N LEU A 973 37.57 -12.66 -3.83
CA LEU A 973 38.09 -12.81 -2.48
C LEU A 973 38.53 -11.46 -1.95
N CYS A 974 38.45 -11.30 -0.64
CA CYS A 974 39.01 -10.15 0.04
C CYS A 974 40.53 -10.33 0.18
N LYS A 975 41.30 -9.42 -0.42
CA LYS A 975 42.77 -9.45 -0.40
C LYS A 975 43.33 -8.36 0.50
N SER A 976 44.34 -8.70 1.28
CA SER A 976 45.06 -7.77 2.16
C SER A 976 45.66 -6.61 1.38
N CYS A 977 45.49 -5.40 1.92
CA CYS A 977 46.16 -4.22 1.43
C CYS A 977 47.66 -4.28 1.70
N HIS A 978 48.48 -3.82 0.74
CA HIS A 978 49.93 -3.78 0.92
C HIS A 978 50.31 -2.80 2.05
N PRO A 979 51.30 -3.12 2.92
CA PRO A 979 51.66 -2.30 4.09
C PRO A 979 52.03 -0.84 3.80
N SER A 980 52.37 -0.51 2.56
CA SER A 980 52.73 0.84 2.11
C SER A 980 51.55 1.67 1.59
N CYS A 981 50.33 1.12 1.56
CA CYS A 981 49.15 1.80 1.01
C CYS A 981 48.09 2.04 2.10
N LYS A 982 47.60 3.28 2.24
CA LYS A 982 46.37 3.55 3.01
C LYS A 982 45.18 3.03 2.20
N CYS A 983 44.49 2.01 2.71
CA CYS A 983 43.23 1.57 2.14
C CYS A 983 42.11 2.54 2.53
N HIS A 984 41.80 3.46 1.62
CA HIS A 984 40.54 4.16 1.68
C HIS A 984 39.47 3.20 1.14
N MET A 985 38.54 2.78 2.01
CA MET A 985 37.21 2.42 1.56
C MET A 985 36.68 3.63 0.78
N SER A 986 36.61 3.50 -0.54
CA SER A 986 35.75 4.38 -1.30
C SER A 986 34.34 4.16 -0.78
N SER A 987 33.84 5.10 0.04
CA SER A 987 32.41 5.41 0.05
C SER A 987 31.95 5.52 -1.41
N PRO A 988 30.69 5.25 -1.79
CA PRO A 988 30.25 5.16 -3.19
C PRO A 988 30.54 6.40 -4.07
N ALA A 989 31.09 7.47 -3.51
CA ALA A 989 31.63 8.61 -4.21
C ALA A 989 33.02 8.31 -4.83
N GLY A 990 33.03 8.00 -6.13
CA GLY A 990 34.19 8.24 -6.98
C GLY A 990 34.47 9.74 -7.07
N LYS A 991 35.15 10.33 -6.09
CA LYS A 991 35.87 11.60 -6.27
C LYS A 991 37.33 11.28 -6.57
N ARG A 992 37.68 11.18 -7.86
CA ARG A 992 39.08 11.36 -8.28
C ARG A 992 39.43 12.84 -8.09
N ARG A 993 40.11 13.14 -6.99
CA ARG A 993 40.87 14.40 -6.85
C ARG A 993 42.29 14.10 -7.31
N THR A 994 42.55 14.27 -8.60
CA THR A 994 43.93 14.24 -9.12
C THR A 994 44.52 15.62 -8.89
N VAL A 995 45.43 15.74 -7.92
CA VAL A 995 46.34 16.89 -7.81
C VAL A 995 47.57 16.54 -8.63
N PHE A 996 47.77 17.22 -9.76
CA PHE A 996 49.07 17.30 -10.42
C PHE A 996 49.40 18.78 -10.62
N ASN A 997 50.42 19.25 -9.91
CA ASN A 997 51.17 20.44 -10.22
C ASN A 997 52.43 20.00 -10.97
N LEU A 998 52.58 20.39 -12.24
CA LEU A 998 53.65 21.26 -12.75
C LEU A 998 53.84 21.14 -14.28
N GLU A 999 53.98 22.34 -14.85
CA GLU A 999 54.78 22.75 -16.02
C GLU A 999 54.18 22.75 -17.43
N GLU A 1000 54.31 23.95 -18.01
CA GLU A 1000 53.90 24.43 -19.32
C GLU A 1000 54.60 23.71 -20.48
N SER A 1001 53.88 23.49 -21.58
CA SER A 1001 54.35 23.79 -22.94
C SER A 1001 53.21 23.65 -23.96
N GLU A 1002 53.06 24.67 -24.81
CA GLU A 1002 52.06 24.77 -25.89
C GLU A 1002 52.25 23.69 -26.99
N PRO A 1003 51.19 23.32 -27.74
CA PRO A 1003 51.28 22.36 -28.84
C PRO A 1003 51.42 23.05 -30.23
N PRO A 1004 52.17 22.46 -31.19
CA PRO A 1004 52.05 22.80 -32.60
C PRO A 1004 51.05 21.89 -33.34
N LYS A 1005 50.41 22.50 -34.34
CA LYS A 1005 49.45 21.93 -35.31
C LYS A 1005 50.05 20.80 -36.16
N GLN A 1006 49.22 19.81 -36.55
CA GLN A 1006 49.00 19.42 -37.96
C GLN A 1006 47.93 18.30 -38.17
N THR A 1007 46.87 18.68 -38.90
CA THR A 1007 46.17 18.00 -40.03
C THR A 1007 45.91 16.48 -40.06
N LEU A 1008 44.63 16.11 -40.23
CA LEU A 1008 44.14 14.77 -40.60
C LEU A 1008 43.36 14.84 -41.94
N PRO A 1009 43.55 13.91 -42.90
CA PRO A 1009 42.84 13.91 -44.18
C PRO A 1009 41.55 13.07 -44.18
N SER A 1010 40.68 13.44 -45.11
CA SER A 1010 39.34 12.92 -45.42
C SER A 1010 39.32 11.63 -46.25
N MET A 1011 38.37 10.74 -45.97
CA MET A 1011 37.75 9.82 -46.95
C MET A 1011 36.28 9.55 -46.55
N LEU A 1012 35.33 10.05 -47.34
CA LEU A 1012 33.88 9.83 -47.22
C LEU A 1012 33.43 8.89 -48.34
N SER A 1013 32.72 7.80 -47.98
CA SER A 1013 32.17 6.81 -48.91
C SER A 1013 30.94 7.35 -49.64
N LEU A 1014 30.92 7.16 -50.96
CA LEU A 1014 29.92 7.63 -51.94
C LEU A 1014 28.50 7.06 -51.79
N THR A 1015 28.25 6.21 -50.78
CA THR A 1015 27.01 5.44 -50.63
C THR A 1015 25.95 6.13 -49.75
N THR A 1016 26.34 7.03 -48.85
CA THR A 1016 25.42 7.70 -47.92
C THR A 1016 24.68 8.90 -48.54
N THR A 1017 25.27 9.57 -49.53
CA THR A 1017 24.67 10.72 -50.21
C THR A 1017 23.52 10.34 -51.15
N VAL A 1018 23.58 9.17 -51.78
CA VAL A 1018 22.53 8.69 -52.70
C VAL A 1018 21.25 8.32 -51.96
N ALA A 1019 21.37 7.71 -50.77
CA ALA A 1019 20.22 7.37 -49.92
C ALA A 1019 19.49 8.61 -49.39
N TYR A 1020 20.24 9.66 -49.06
CA TYR A 1020 19.67 10.91 -48.54
C TYR A 1020 18.87 11.68 -49.61
N LEU A 1021 19.38 11.70 -50.85
CA LEU A 1021 18.68 12.32 -51.98
C LEU A 1021 17.41 11.58 -52.39
N ALA A 1022 17.42 10.23 -52.34
CA ALA A 1022 16.22 9.44 -52.61
C ALA A 1022 15.11 9.70 -51.58
N CYS A 1023 15.47 9.80 -50.29
CA CYS A 1023 14.52 10.06 -49.21
C CYS A 1023 13.88 11.46 -49.34
N LEU A 1024 14.68 12.48 -49.66
CA LEU A 1024 14.17 13.84 -49.89
C LEU A 1024 13.21 13.92 -51.09
N THR A 1025 13.49 13.18 -52.17
CA THR A 1025 12.60 13.19 -53.35
C THR A 1025 11.24 12.55 -53.06
N ALA A 1026 11.18 11.51 -52.23
CA ALA A 1026 9.93 10.87 -51.83
C ALA A 1026 9.05 11.78 -50.96
N ILE A 1027 9.66 12.53 -50.03
CA ILE A 1027 8.95 13.48 -49.16
C ILE A 1027 8.32 14.61 -49.99
N VAL A 1028 9.06 15.16 -50.96
CA VAL A 1028 8.55 16.23 -51.83
C VAL A 1028 7.37 15.74 -52.68
N LEU A 1029 7.46 14.51 -53.22
CA LEU A 1029 6.37 13.90 -53.99
C LEU A 1029 5.09 13.73 -53.16
N PHE A 1030 5.22 13.30 -51.90
CA PHE A 1030 4.09 13.15 -51.00
C PHE A 1030 3.39 14.49 -50.70
N VAL A 1031 4.17 15.55 -50.45
CA VAL A 1031 3.62 16.89 -50.18
C VAL A 1031 2.89 17.46 -51.40
N VAL A 1032 3.42 17.23 -52.62
CA VAL A 1032 2.78 17.68 -53.86
C VAL A 1032 1.46 16.95 -54.12
N VAL A 1033 1.41 15.63 -53.92
CA VAL A 1033 0.16 14.85 -54.08
C VAL A 1033 -0.89 15.30 -53.07
N PHE A 1034 -0.49 15.50 -51.81
CA PHE A 1034 -1.42 15.91 -50.74
C PHE A 1034 -2.00 17.32 -50.97
N THR A 1035 -1.18 18.25 -51.46
CA THR A 1035 -1.64 19.62 -51.78
C THR A 1035 -2.55 19.66 -53.02
N VAL A 1036 -2.33 18.80 -54.01
CA VAL A 1036 -3.24 18.67 -55.18
C VAL A 1036 -4.59 18.07 -54.77
N LEU A 1037 -4.61 17.10 -53.86
CA LEU A 1037 -5.84 16.51 -53.33
C LEU A 1037 -6.64 17.52 -52.48
N GLN A 1038 -5.97 18.33 -51.65
CA GLN A 1038 -6.66 19.40 -50.90
C GLN A 1038 -7.21 20.52 -51.79
N ARG A 1039 -6.58 20.82 -52.94
CA ARG A 1039 -7.10 21.82 -53.89
C ARG A 1039 -8.32 21.35 -54.68
N ARG A 1040 -8.50 20.03 -54.88
CA ARG A 1040 -9.72 19.48 -55.52
C ARG A 1040 -10.95 19.43 -54.60
N SER A 1041 -10.76 19.54 -53.28
CA SER A 1041 -11.84 19.44 -52.29
C SER A 1041 -12.50 20.78 -51.92
N ARG A 1042 -12.05 21.92 -52.45
CA ARG A 1042 -12.62 23.25 -52.17
C ARG A 1042 -13.38 23.80 -53.38
N GLY A 1043 -14.58 23.29 -53.61
CA GLY A 1043 -15.59 23.88 -54.48
C GLY A 1043 -16.98 23.73 -53.85
N SER A 1044 -17.66 24.87 -53.67
CA SER A 1044 -19.08 25.02 -53.28
C SER A 1044 -19.39 25.17 -51.77
N ARG A 1045 -19.52 26.44 -51.33
CA ARG A 1045 -20.39 26.88 -50.22
C ARG A 1045 -21.47 27.80 -50.79
N PRO A 1046 -22.68 27.79 -50.21
CA PRO A 1046 -23.40 29.04 -49.92
C PRO A 1046 -23.72 29.21 -48.42
N SER A 1047 -23.94 30.48 -48.06
CA SER A 1047 -24.09 31.11 -46.74
C SER A 1047 -25.56 31.16 -46.27
N TYR A 1048 -25.83 31.08 -44.95
CA TYR A 1048 -26.32 32.19 -44.10
C TYR A 1048 -26.89 31.75 -42.72
N ALA A 1049 -26.51 32.53 -41.70
CA ALA A 1049 -27.24 33.06 -40.51
C ALA A 1049 -27.92 32.17 -39.43
N GLY A 1050 -27.55 32.49 -38.17
CA GLY A 1050 -28.47 32.69 -37.02
C GLY A 1050 -28.67 31.50 -36.06
N TYR A 1051 -28.53 31.72 -34.74
CA TYR A 1051 -29.60 31.60 -33.72
C TYR A 1051 -29.07 31.73 -32.28
N GLU A 1052 -29.80 32.50 -31.46
CA GLU A 1052 -29.69 32.61 -30.00
C GLU A 1052 -31.05 32.22 -29.37
N LYS A 1053 -30.99 31.41 -28.29
CA LYS A 1053 -31.82 31.29 -27.06
C LYS A 1053 -33.35 30.96 -27.01
N VAL A 1054 -33.60 29.77 -26.37
CA VAL A 1054 -34.66 29.25 -25.42
C VAL A 1054 -36.16 29.24 -25.87
N PRO A 1055 -37.14 28.59 -25.18
CA PRO A 1055 -37.26 27.37 -24.33
C PRO A 1055 -38.47 26.42 -24.68
N VAL A 1056 -38.61 25.29 -23.94
CA VAL A 1056 -39.84 24.62 -23.40
C VAL A 1056 -40.92 23.98 -24.34
N HIS A 1057 -41.11 22.67 -24.09
CA HIS A 1057 -42.29 21.76 -24.12
C HIS A 1057 -43.47 21.81 -25.13
N GLN A 1058 -43.88 20.56 -25.43
CA GLN A 1058 -45.25 19.95 -25.46
C GLN A 1058 -46.00 19.83 -26.78
N TYR A 1059 -46.57 18.62 -26.99
CA TYR A 1059 -47.94 18.25 -27.43
C TYR A 1059 -47.95 16.70 -27.52
N THR A 1060 -48.91 15.87 -27.09
CA THR A 1060 -50.18 15.89 -26.30
C THR A 1060 -50.59 14.40 -26.14
N GLU A 1061 -51.36 13.93 -25.15
CA GLU A 1061 -52.83 14.06 -25.08
C GLU A 1061 -53.43 13.66 -23.71
N LEU A 1062 -54.46 14.42 -23.30
CA LEU A 1062 -55.70 14.10 -22.55
C LEU A 1062 -55.64 13.20 -21.28
N SER A 1063 -56.25 13.54 -20.13
CA SER A 1063 -57.62 14.03 -19.95
C SER A 1063 -57.95 14.54 -18.52
N THR A 1064 -58.93 15.46 -18.45
CA THR A 1064 -59.94 15.76 -17.39
C THR A 1064 -59.59 16.46 -16.05
N ASN A 1065 -60.23 17.65 -15.91
CA ASN A 1065 -60.93 18.22 -14.74
C ASN A 1065 -60.11 18.49 -13.46
N THR A 1066 -60.16 19.66 -12.80
CA THR A 1066 -61.33 20.49 -12.46
C THR A 1066 -60.87 21.87 -11.96
N GLN A 1067 -61.67 22.89 -12.19
CA GLN A 1067 -61.56 24.25 -11.64
C GLN A 1067 -61.51 24.27 -10.10
N VAL A 1068 -60.89 25.28 -9.49
CA VAL A 1068 -61.56 26.39 -8.79
C VAL A 1068 -60.49 27.28 -8.12
N THR A 1069 -60.65 28.58 -8.36
CA THR A 1069 -60.04 29.77 -7.75
C THR A 1069 -59.50 29.63 -6.32
N THR A 1070 -58.21 29.89 -6.12
CA THR A 1070 -57.65 31.06 -5.39
C THR A 1070 -56.15 31.15 -5.63
#